data_AF-A0A271K7S3-F1
#
_entry.id   AF-A0A271K7S3-F1
#
_cell.length_a   1.000
_cell.length_b   1.000
_cell.length_c   1.000
_cell.angle_alpha   90.00
_cell.angle_beta   90.00
_cell.angle_gamma   90.00
#
_symmetry.space_group_name_H-M   'P 1'
#
loop_
_entity.id
_entity.type
_entity.pdbx_description
1 polymer ?
#
loop_
_entity_poly.entity_id
_entity_poly.type
_entity_poly.pdbx_seq_one_letter_code
_entity_poly.pdbx_strand_id
1 'polypeptide(L)'
;MRRNMDSVTVAFELMRLELDAEVENLNALGVSRFREAESHQMESDKEPTSVEEALDVYWVDKSIAGHVPNYAGFEEWIARRFEALCSRTPLPLHAGRTSYAELPHDLLNAAKAGGVQIMPDGAAPDPARFAQWDGKQSRLKRLNKSKLLLSYFKHTSPRWREVLLCLSKTNVSSDSLLRTSSQSEHRAAFFHAIAHGDQHTAYKLVGRLREEAHDTGEVAFLEATASFHSNRFEEAITLAREVPDNAIDWPRAFMLLLESQAYLGEFGPIEFELGAHSDFLFPECFIRYLCQITVENSPSPRVALERASTIIQNTVGLLQPGPGVFQMWNRHSCQLAVRFVERLRDASVADAAQIQTGTAGSAYEELENSLSFTQIQCALVLDGDLLARLARESSEDAYKEIVKRLMNYGAPGREEYFQAMATQWRIGDRQAVLENVLGALDHLAEDSSAEARQAIVWAYQEAKLKDRHDDAERLRRTILDIPALAERLRDIESTTANDRLEQDLSPMARVILRSAKWDLNQASNEDLFWKDSGMISLGFFRIIELEFNRRVMLPALHNVNTDDLEASLAALKSGDASRATKDAVAFWERMLPQIRRSKMEKKGLELGALELLLAKSAKATGPDIAIKSPIHAEILRRLTPAGADAFQSGALARLLDATARERFRNPPAHSRYVPLPVARECKQHVEKVLRRLIEFTIDPERIPTVH
;
A
#
# COMPACT_ATOMS: atom_id res chain seq x y z
N MET A 1 -25.53 34.59 -45.88
CA MET A 1 -25.56 33.12 -46.10
C MET A 1 -24.55 32.61 -47.14
N ARG A 2 -23.47 33.34 -47.47
CA ARG A 2 -22.27 32.82 -48.14
C ARG A 2 -21.07 33.62 -47.66
N ARG A 3 -20.33 33.08 -46.69
CA ARG A 3 -18.99 33.48 -46.21
C ARG A 3 -18.72 32.60 -44.99
N ASN A 4 -18.23 31.38 -45.23
CA ASN A 4 -17.57 30.49 -44.26
C ASN A 4 -17.10 29.15 -44.88
N MET A 5 -16.94 29.06 -46.21
CA MET A 5 -16.39 27.87 -46.89
C MET A 5 -15.10 28.18 -47.67
N ASP A 6 -14.21 29.04 -47.16
CA ASP A 6 -13.05 29.47 -47.96
C ASP A 6 -11.69 29.50 -47.22
N SER A 7 -11.56 29.14 -45.94
CA SER A 7 -10.22 29.13 -45.30
C SER A 7 -9.49 27.78 -45.43
N VAL A 8 -10.21 26.66 -45.28
CA VAL A 8 -9.61 25.30 -45.30
C VAL A 8 -9.29 24.84 -46.72
N THR A 9 -10.18 25.11 -47.68
CA THR A 9 -9.95 24.79 -49.10
C THR A 9 -8.80 25.62 -49.67
N VAL A 10 -8.72 26.91 -49.31
CA VAL A 10 -7.64 27.79 -49.73
C VAL A 10 -6.32 27.41 -49.06
N ALA A 11 -6.31 26.98 -47.79
CA ALA A 11 -5.10 26.47 -47.15
C ALA A 11 -4.59 25.16 -47.80
N PHE A 12 -5.49 24.26 -48.18
CA PHE A 12 -5.13 23.05 -48.92
C PHE A 12 -4.68 23.33 -50.36
N GLU A 13 -5.31 24.28 -51.06
CA GLU A 13 -4.86 24.69 -52.39
C GLU A 13 -3.52 25.42 -52.36
N LEU A 14 -3.29 26.29 -51.36
CA LEU A 14 -1.99 26.96 -51.19
C LEU A 14 -0.89 25.97 -50.82
N MET A 15 -1.15 25.02 -49.91
CA MET A 15 -0.20 23.94 -49.64
C MET A 15 0.00 23.04 -50.85
N ARG A 16 -1.05 22.72 -51.63
CA ARG A 16 -0.92 21.92 -52.85
C ARG A 16 -0.07 22.64 -53.89
N LEU A 17 -0.27 23.93 -54.09
CA LEU A 17 0.49 24.75 -55.03
C LEU A 17 1.96 24.91 -54.59
N GLU A 18 2.23 25.11 -53.30
CA GLU A 18 3.61 25.12 -52.77
C GLU A 18 4.29 23.75 -52.90
N LEU A 19 3.54 22.66 -52.67
CA LEU A 19 4.06 21.30 -52.78
C LEU A 19 4.26 20.88 -54.24
N ASP A 20 3.38 21.27 -55.15
CA ASP A 20 3.50 21.03 -56.59
C ASP A 20 4.75 21.76 -57.12
N ALA A 21 5.02 22.98 -56.65
CA ALA A 21 6.25 23.72 -56.95
C ALA A 21 7.51 23.08 -56.34
N GLU A 22 7.43 22.49 -55.15
CA GLU A 22 8.53 21.77 -54.51
C GLU A 22 8.79 20.40 -55.16
N VAL A 23 7.75 19.71 -55.62
CA VAL A 23 7.81 18.45 -56.39
C VAL A 23 8.34 18.70 -57.79
N GLU A 24 7.94 19.77 -58.47
CA GLU A 24 8.57 20.19 -59.73
C GLU A 24 10.06 20.54 -59.54
N ASN A 25 10.43 21.20 -58.44
CA ASN A 25 11.84 21.45 -58.11
C ASN A 25 12.62 20.17 -57.78
N LEU A 26 12.01 19.21 -57.07
CA LEU A 26 12.63 17.91 -56.75
C LEU A 26 12.77 17.02 -58.00
N ASN A 27 11.80 17.08 -58.92
CA ASN A 27 11.86 16.41 -60.22
C ASN A 27 12.90 17.07 -61.15
N ALA A 28 13.06 18.39 -61.08
CA ALA A 28 14.07 19.14 -61.84
C ALA A 28 15.50 18.91 -61.32
N LEU A 29 15.67 18.57 -60.04
CA LEU A 29 16.98 18.29 -59.43
C LEU A 29 17.49 16.85 -59.62
N GLY A 30 16.73 15.99 -60.30
CA GLY A 30 17.19 14.70 -60.83
C GLY A 30 17.47 13.63 -59.77
N VAL A 31 16.68 12.54 -59.83
CA VAL A 31 16.98 11.07 -59.76
C VAL A 31 18.18 10.51 -58.95
N SER A 32 19.16 11.28 -58.49
CA SER A 32 20.39 10.81 -57.84
C SER A 32 20.26 10.53 -56.34
N ARG A 33 19.32 11.15 -55.61
CA ARG A 33 19.14 10.89 -54.16
C ARG A 33 18.20 9.72 -53.82
N PHE A 34 17.51 9.18 -54.82
CA PHE A 34 16.58 8.06 -54.61
C PHE A 34 17.29 6.73 -54.33
N ARG A 35 18.55 6.57 -54.78
CA ARG A 35 19.34 5.34 -54.56
C ARG A 35 20.01 5.24 -53.19
N GLU A 36 20.24 6.35 -52.48
CA GLU A 36 20.76 6.31 -51.10
C GLU A 36 19.68 5.94 -50.07
N ALA A 37 18.41 6.16 -50.39
CA ALA A 37 17.29 5.67 -49.57
C ALA A 37 17.03 4.17 -49.76
N GLU A 38 17.30 3.62 -50.96
CA GLU A 38 17.19 2.18 -51.23
C GLU A 38 18.27 1.35 -50.50
N SER A 39 19.47 1.90 -50.23
CA SER A 39 20.55 1.14 -49.59
C SER A 39 20.41 0.95 -48.07
N HIS A 40 19.47 1.65 -47.42
CA HIS A 40 19.12 1.39 -46.01
C HIS A 40 17.91 0.46 -45.85
N GLN A 41 17.39 -0.12 -46.94
CA GLN A 41 16.06 -0.73 -46.94
C GLN A 41 16.03 -2.18 -47.45
N MET A 42 17.09 -2.95 -47.21
CA MET A 42 17.09 -4.42 -47.34
C MET A 42 16.84 -5.15 -46.00
N GLU A 43 16.32 -4.46 -44.97
CA GLU A 43 16.11 -5.06 -43.63
C GLU A 43 14.65 -5.08 -43.12
N SER A 44 13.61 -4.78 -43.93
CA SER A 44 12.24 -4.60 -43.40
C SER A 44 11.12 -5.45 -44.05
N ASP A 45 11.26 -6.77 -44.01
CA ASP A 45 10.07 -7.67 -43.98
C ASP A 45 9.45 -7.73 -42.56
N LYS A 46 9.96 -6.94 -41.61
CA LYS A 46 9.40 -6.82 -40.27
C LYS A 46 8.17 -5.92 -40.31
N GLU A 47 7.04 -6.45 -39.85
CA GLU A 47 5.80 -5.72 -39.65
C GLU A 47 6.02 -4.56 -38.65
N PRO A 48 5.52 -3.33 -38.93
CA PRO A 48 5.75 -2.19 -38.05
C PRO A 48 5.17 -2.45 -36.66
N THR A 49 5.90 -2.02 -35.63
CA THR A 49 5.57 -2.27 -34.22
C THR A 49 4.96 -1.06 -33.52
N SER A 50 5.14 0.14 -34.06
CA SER A 50 4.54 1.39 -33.55
C SER A 50 3.78 2.18 -34.62
N VAL A 51 2.95 3.14 -34.20
CA VAL A 51 2.23 4.05 -35.13
C VAL A 51 3.20 4.88 -35.97
N GLU A 52 4.30 5.33 -35.36
CA GLU A 52 5.30 6.13 -36.06
C GLU A 52 6.02 5.33 -37.15
N GLU A 53 6.42 4.08 -36.84
CA GLU A 53 6.99 3.14 -37.81
C GLU A 53 6.00 2.82 -38.92
N ALA A 54 4.73 2.57 -38.59
CA ALA A 54 3.68 2.32 -39.57
C ALA A 54 3.50 3.52 -40.52
N LEU A 55 3.46 4.75 -39.97
CA LEU A 55 3.40 5.95 -40.79
C LEU A 55 4.63 6.11 -41.69
N ASP A 56 5.81 5.64 -41.27
CA ASP A 56 7.03 5.63 -42.11
C ASP A 56 7.06 4.51 -43.16
N VAL A 57 6.33 3.41 -42.94
CA VAL A 57 6.18 2.31 -43.89
C VAL A 57 5.13 2.66 -44.96
N TYR A 58 4.00 3.26 -44.56
CA TYR A 58 2.82 3.41 -45.42
C TYR A 58 2.66 4.80 -46.07
N TRP A 59 3.52 5.80 -45.80
CA TRP A 59 3.36 7.16 -46.35
C TRP A 59 3.45 7.25 -47.89
N VAL A 60 3.99 6.22 -48.57
CA VAL A 60 3.96 6.06 -50.03
C VAL A 60 3.63 4.62 -50.39
N ASP A 61 2.69 4.45 -51.32
CA ASP A 61 2.39 3.19 -51.96
C ASP A 61 3.43 2.91 -53.06
N LYS A 62 4.26 1.88 -52.83
CA LYS A 62 5.32 1.47 -53.76
C LYS A 62 4.79 0.79 -55.03
N SER A 63 3.53 0.36 -55.04
CA SER A 63 2.89 -0.30 -56.19
C SER A 63 2.34 0.70 -57.22
N ILE A 64 2.17 1.96 -56.81
CA ILE A 64 1.65 3.04 -57.64
C ILE A 64 2.82 3.95 -58.00
N ALA A 65 2.98 4.31 -59.28
CA ALA A 65 4.07 5.17 -59.76
C ALA A 65 3.92 6.66 -59.35
N GLY A 66 3.46 6.94 -58.13
CA GLY A 66 3.22 8.29 -57.62
C GLY A 66 3.32 8.40 -56.09
N HIS A 67 3.48 9.62 -55.59
CA HIS A 67 3.59 9.93 -54.15
C HIS A 67 2.24 9.82 -53.39
N VAL A 68 1.49 8.75 -53.64
CA VAL A 68 0.19 8.48 -53.01
C VAL A 68 0.41 7.63 -51.77
N PRO A 69 -0.16 7.97 -50.59
CA PRO A 69 -0.07 7.12 -49.40
C PRO A 69 -0.78 5.76 -49.58
N ASN A 70 -0.27 4.71 -48.93
CA ASN A 70 -0.92 3.41 -48.88
C ASN A 70 -2.01 3.41 -47.78
N TYR A 71 -3.17 3.98 -48.09
CA TYR A 71 -4.29 4.07 -47.15
C TYR A 71 -4.78 2.71 -46.70
N ALA A 72 -4.99 1.77 -47.64
CA ALA A 72 -5.52 0.45 -47.33
C ALA A 72 -4.58 -0.35 -46.41
N GLY A 73 -3.26 -0.33 -46.69
CA GLY A 73 -2.26 -1.01 -45.87
C GLY A 73 -2.16 -0.45 -44.45
N PHE A 74 -2.27 0.87 -44.30
CA PHE A 74 -2.28 1.51 -42.98
C PHE A 74 -3.56 1.21 -42.19
N GLU A 75 -4.73 1.30 -42.83
CA GLU A 75 -6.02 0.99 -42.20
C GLU A 75 -6.12 -0.48 -41.80
N GLU A 76 -5.65 -1.40 -42.63
CA GLU A 76 -5.60 -2.83 -42.33
C GLU A 76 -4.61 -3.16 -41.21
N TRP A 77 -3.42 -2.53 -41.19
CA TRP A 77 -2.46 -2.69 -40.10
C TRP A 77 -3.06 -2.22 -38.78
N ILE A 78 -3.71 -1.05 -38.75
CA ILE A 78 -4.39 -0.57 -37.54
C ILE A 78 -5.50 -1.54 -37.14
N ALA A 79 -6.35 -1.98 -38.07
CA ALA A 79 -7.45 -2.91 -37.78
C ALA A 79 -6.93 -4.22 -37.17
N ARG A 80 -5.86 -4.81 -37.73
CA ARG A 80 -5.21 -6.02 -37.20
C ARG A 80 -4.63 -5.80 -35.80
N ARG A 81 -4.05 -4.63 -35.54
CA ARG A 81 -3.58 -4.26 -34.19
C ARG A 81 -4.74 -4.14 -33.21
N PHE A 82 -5.87 -3.53 -33.61
CA PHE A 82 -7.08 -3.48 -32.78
C PHE A 82 -7.69 -4.86 -32.52
N GLU A 83 -7.82 -5.68 -33.55
CA GLU A 83 -8.34 -7.03 -33.42
C GLU A 83 -7.44 -7.87 -32.51
N ALA A 84 -6.11 -7.75 -32.64
CA ALA A 84 -5.17 -8.33 -31.69
C ALA A 84 -5.33 -7.79 -30.26
N LEU A 85 -5.57 -6.48 -30.09
CA LEU A 85 -5.83 -5.88 -28.76
C LEU A 85 -7.13 -6.42 -28.13
N CYS A 86 -8.19 -6.61 -28.93
CA CYS A 86 -9.48 -7.11 -28.47
C CYS A 86 -9.48 -8.64 -28.26
N SER A 87 -8.68 -9.39 -29.03
CA SER A 87 -8.67 -10.86 -29.02
C SER A 87 -7.55 -11.48 -28.17
N ARG A 88 -6.42 -10.78 -27.94
CA ARG A 88 -5.22 -11.40 -27.35
C ARG A 88 -4.98 -11.11 -25.89
N THR A 89 -5.74 -10.22 -25.23
CA THR A 89 -5.40 -9.90 -23.84
C THR A 89 -6.54 -9.31 -23.02
N PRO A 90 -6.85 -9.93 -21.86
CA PRO A 90 -7.73 -9.32 -20.88
C PRO A 90 -7.05 -8.07 -20.32
N LEU A 91 -7.72 -6.92 -20.43
CA LEU A 91 -7.35 -5.74 -19.64
C LEU A 91 -7.38 -6.17 -18.16
N PRO A 92 -6.35 -5.87 -17.36
CA PRO A 92 -6.47 -6.03 -15.92
C PRO A 92 -7.62 -5.15 -15.44
N LEU A 93 -8.51 -5.75 -14.64
CA LEU A 93 -9.61 -5.08 -13.94
C LEU A 93 -9.13 -4.05 -12.90
N HIS A 94 -7.82 -3.97 -12.68
CA HIS A 94 -7.16 -2.99 -11.84
C HIS A 94 -6.52 -1.90 -12.70
N ALA A 95 -6.77 -0.64 -12.30
CA ALA A 95 -6.41 0.59 -12.98
C ALA A 95 -4.89 0.87 -13.01
N GLY A 96 -4.11 -0.05 -13.56
CA GLY A 96 -2.75 0.18 -13.98
C GLY A 96 -2.73 0.41 -15.48
N ARG A 97 -2.03 1.46 -15.94
CA ARG A 97 -1.67 1.63 -17.36
C ARG A 97 -0.94 0.37 -17.84
N THR A 98 -1.68 -0.56 -18.41
CA THR A 98 -1.12 -1.62 -19.22
C THR A 98 -0.87 -1.08 -20.62
N SER A 99 0.11 -1.65 -21.32
CA SER A 99 0.57 -1.29 -22.67
C SER A 99 -0.56 -1.05 -23.72
N TYR A 100 -1.79 -1.51 -23.48
CA TYR A 100 -3.00 -1.19 -24.25
C TYR A 100 -3.34 0.30 -24.36
N ALA A 101 -2.81 1.14 -23.44
CA ALA A 101 -2.93 2.58 -23.51
C ALA A 101 -2.06 3.20 -24.62
N GLU A 102 -1.01 2.51 -25.09
CA GLU A 102 -0.02 3.10 -26.01
C GLU A 102 -0.61 3.32 -27.40
N LEU A 103 -1.25 2.34 -28.06
CA LEU A 103 -1.75 2.55 -29.43
C LEU A 103 -2.73 3.73 -29.56
N PRO A 104 -3.76 3.90 -28.70
CA PRO A 104 -4.65 5.05 -28.76
C PRO A 104 -3.95 6.37 -28.41
N HIS A 105 -3.02 6.37 -27.44
CA HIS A 105 -2.22 7.55 -27.11
C HIS A 105 -1.22 7.90 -28.21
N ASP A 106 -0.62 6.91 -28.87
CA ASP A 106 0.31 7.03 -29.99
C ASP A 106 -0.39 7.52 -31.23
N LEU A 107 -1.59 7.01 -31.53
CA LEU A 107 -2.44 7.55 -32.60
C LEU A 107 -2.80 9.01 -32.33
N LEU A 108 -3.13 9.36 -31.07
CA LEU A 108 -3.41 10.74 -30.69
C LEU A 108 -2.16 11.63 -30.76
N ASN A 109 -1.01 11.15 -30.32
CA ASN A 109 0.26 11.86 -30.37
C ASN A 109 0.72 12.05 -31.82
N ALA A 110 0.60 11.02 -32.65
CA ALA A 110 0.87 11.07 -34.08
C ALA A 110 -0.10 12.02 -34.80
N ALA A 111 -1.38 12.04 -34.44
CA ALA A 111 -2.36 13.01 -34.94
C ALA A 111 -1.93 14.44 -34.57
N LYS A 112 -1.59 14.68 -33.29
CA LYS A 112 -1.13 15.98 -32.80
C LYS A 112 0.14 16.45 -33.52
N ALA A 113 1.11 15.56 -33.73
CA ALA A 113 2.37 15.84 -34.43
C ALA A 113 2.18 16.02 -35.94
N GLY A 114 1.24 15.27 -36.52
CA GLY A 114 0.84 15.35 -37.93
C GLY A 114 -0.09 16.52 -38.26
N GLY A 115 -0.38 17.41 -37.32
CA GLY A 115 -1.28 18.55 -37.53
C GLY A 115 -2.73 18.14 -37.76
N VAL A 116 -3.18 16.99 -37.25
CA VAL A 116 -4.56 16.52 -37.38
C VAL A 116 -5.31 16.75 -36.06
N GLN A 117 -6.42 17.48 -36.13
CA GLN A 117 -7.36 17.66 -35.03
C GLN A 117 -8.51 16.67 -35.16
N ILE A 118 -8.77 15.90 -34.10
CA ILE A 118 -9.90 14.99 -33.99
C ILE A 118 -11.11 15.80 -33.47
N MET A 119 -12.28 15.60 -34.08
CA MET A 119 -13.54 16.29 -33.74
C MET A 119 -14.67 15.25 -33.59
N PRO A 120 -15.81 15.61 -32.95
CA PRO A 120 -16.93 14.67 -32.77
C PRO A 120 -17.49 14.09 -34.08
N ASP A 121 -17.49 14.89 -35.14
CA ASP A 121 -18.04 14.57 -36.46
C ASP A 121 -16.99 14.08 -37.47
N GLY A 122 -15.70 14.06 -37.12
CA GLY A 122 -14.64 13.58 -38.01
C GLY A 122 -13.23 13.97 -37.56
N ALA A 123 -12.32 14.15 -38.51
CA ALA A 123 -11.02 14.75 -38.27
C ALA A 123 -10.77 15.83 -39.32
N ALA A 124 -10.09 16.88 -38.91
CA ALA A 124 -9.73 18.00 -39.76
C ALA A 124 -8.25 18.35 -39.61
N PRO A 125 -7.63 18.96 -40.62
CA PRO A 125 -6.32 19.56 -40.47
C PRO A 125 -6.39 20.74 -39.48
N ASP A 126 -5.37 20.90 -38.64
CA ASP A 126 -5.16 22.03 -37.74
C ASP A 126 -4.13 23.01 -38.35
N PRO A 127 -4.57 24.11 -39.00
CA PRO A 127 -3.68 25.02 -39.71
C PRO A 127 -2.60 25.64 -38.83
N ALA A 128 -2.87 25.84 -37.52
CA ALA A 128 -1.91 26.42 -36.60
C ALA A 128 -0.71 25.49 -36.35
N ARG A 129 -0.92 24.17 -36.43
CA ARG A 129 0.13 23.16 -36.27
C ARG A 129 0.89 22.90 -37.56
N PHE A 130 0.23 22.97 -38.72
CA PHE A 130 0.92 22.92 -40.02
C PHE A 130 1.88 24.11 -40.20
N ALA A 131 1.52 25.28 -39.67
CA ALA A 131 2.37 26.48 -39.70
C ALA A 131 3.64 26.34 -38.84
N GLN A 132 3.69 25.37 -37.93
CA GLN A 132 4.83 25.07 -37.04
C GLN A 132 5.70 23.92 -37.59
N TRP A 133 5.64 23.63 -38.89
CA TRP A 133 6.51 22.64 -39.50
C TRP A 133 7.87 23.25 -39.86
N ASP A 134 8.74 23.36 -38.87
CA ASP A 134 10.15 23.69 -39.01
C ASP A 134 11.02 22.42 -38.87
N GLY A 135 11.97 22.21 -39.80
CA GLY A 135 12.93 21.11 -39.72
C GLY A 135 13.38 20.48 -41.04
N LYS A 136 14.38 19.59 -40.94
CA LYS A 136 15.10 18.90 -42.05
C LYS A 136 14.31 17.78 -42.77
N GLN A 137 13.06 17.52 -42.39
CA GLN A 137 12.23 16.48 -43.02
C GLN A 137 11.44 17.04 -44.20
N SER A 138 11.24 16.23 -45.25
CA SER A 138 10.44 16.60 -46.43
C SER A 138 8.99 16.95 -46.05
N ARG A 139 8.52 18.13 -46.48
CA ARG A 139 7.13 18.60 -46.30
C ARG A 139 6.12 17.61 -46.90
N LEU A 140 6.45 17.02 -48.05
CA LEU A 140 5.65 15.97 -48.70
C LEU A 140 5.46 14.74 -47.82
N LYS A 141 6.51 14.29 -47.13
CA LYS A 141 6.44 13.14 -46.22
C LYS A 141 5.48 13.40 -45.06
N ARG A 142 5.57 14.57 -44.44
CA ARG A 142 4.66 14.97 -43.35
C ARG A 142 3.22 15.07 -43.84
N LEU A 143 2.99 15.70 -45.00
CA LEU A 143 1.65 15.80 -45.60
C LEU A 143 1.03 14.43 -45.86
N ASN A 144 1.80 13.48 -46.39
CA ASN A 144 1.32 12.13 -46.66
C ASN A 144 1.01 11.35 -45.37
N LYS A 145 1.82 11.52 -44.31
CA LYS A 145 1.47 10.98 -42.97
C LYS A 145 0.17 11.58 -42.42
N SER A 146 -0.04 12.90 -42.57
CA SER A 146 -1.29 13.56 -42.18
C SER A 146 -2.49 13.04 -42.97
N LYS A 147 -2.33 12.77 -44.28
CA LYS A 147 -3.38 12.17 -45.12
C LYS A 147 -3.76 10.77 -44.66
N LEU A 148 -2.80 9.92 -44.29
CA LEU A 148 -3.08 8.58 -43.72
C LEU A 148 -3.94 8.68 -42.46
N LEU A 149 -3.55 9.55 -41.52
CA LEU A 149 -4.28 9.78 -40.27
C LEU A 149 -5.69 10.34 -40.53
N LEU A 150 -5.83 11.31 -41.44
CA LEU A 150 -7.14 11.86 -41.84
C LEU A 150 -8.05 10.81 -42.49
N SER A 151 -7.51 9.95 -43.37
CA SER A 151 -8.26 8.85 -43.97
C SER A 151 -8.79 7.91 -42.90
N TYR A 152 -7.88 7.42 -42.04
CA TYR A 152 -8.25 6.51 -40.96
C TYR A 152 -9.32 7.11 -40.05
N PHE A 153 -9.14 8.33 -39.54
CA PHE A 153 -10.12 8.95 -38.64
C PHE A 153 -11.46 9.30 -39.31
N LYS A 154 -11.49 9.53 -40.62
CA LYS A 154 -12.73 9.75 -41.38
C LYS A 154 -13.57 8.47 -41.50
N HIS A 155 -12.91 7.33 -41.64
CA HIS A 155 -13.56 6.01 -41.74
C HIS A 155 -13.73 5.31 -40.39
N THR A 156 -13.22 5.92 -39.32
CA THR A 156 -13.33 5.43 -37.95
C THR A 156 -14.77 5.53 -37.40
N SER A 157 -15.17 4.50 -36.65
CA SER A 157 -16.49 4.47 -36.00
C SER A 157 -16.69 5.67 -35.06
N PRO A 158 -17.93 6.18 -34.92
CA PRO A 158 -18.22 7.28 -33.99
C PRO A 158 -17.74 7.01 -32.55
N ARG A 159 -17.90 5.76 -32.08
CA ARG A 159 -17.45 5.30 -30.75
C ARG A 159 -15.94 5.46 -30.57
N TRP A 160 -15.13 5.10 -31.56
CA TRP A 160 -13.67 5.21 -31.46
C TRP A 160 -13.17 6.65 -31.49
N ARG A 161 -13.81 7.52 -32.28
CA ARG A 161 -13.55 8.97 -32.26
C ARG A 161 -13.84 9.57 -30.89
N GLU A 162 -14.93 9.13 -30.25
CA GLU A 162 -15.31 9.57 -28.91
C GLU A 162 -14.26 9.17 -27.85
N VAL A 163 -13.70 7.97 -27.93
CA VAL A 163 -12.61 7.50 -27.06
C VAL A 163 -11.36 8.38 -27.23
N LEU A 164 -10.94 8.62 -28.47
CA LEU A 164 -9.76 9.46 -28.75
C LEU A 164 -9.94 10.91 -28.30
N LEU A 165 -11.16 11.46 -28.45
CA LEU A 165 -11.52 12.77 -27.93
C LEU A 165 -11.46 12.80 -26.40
N CYS A 166 -11.94 11.77 -25.73
CA CYS A 166 -11.85 11.64 -24.27
C CYS A 166 -10.38 11.59 -23.81
N LEU A 167 -9.54 10.78 -24.46
CA LEU A 167 -8.09 10.69 -24.17
C LEU A 167 -7.33 11.99 -24.43
N SER A 168 -7.87 12.87 -25.28
CA SER A 168 -7.29 14.18 -25.54
C SER A 168 -7.55 15.21 -24.44
N LYS A 169 -8.53 14.95 -23.56
CA LYS A 169 -8.87 15.81 -22.42
C LYS A 169 -7.99 15.42 -21.23
N THR A 170 -7.26 16.39 -20.68
CA THR A 170 -6.22 16.15 -19.66
C THR A 170 -6.76 15.81 -18.27
N ASN A 171 -8.05 16.01 -17.97
CA ASN A 171 -8.65 15.68 -16.67
C ASN A 171 -10.15 15.38 -16.81
N VAL A 172 -10.54 14.10 -16.73
CA VAL A 172 -11.95 13.72 -16.58
C VAL A 172 -12.22 13.59 -15.09
N SER A 173 -12.72 14.67 -14.47
CA SER A 173 -13.14 14.64 -13.05
C SER A 173 -14.46 13.88 -12.90
N SER A 174 -14.49 12.90 -11.99
CA SER A 174 -15.65 12.03 -11.73
C SER A 174 -16.85 12.79 -11.13
N ASP A 175 -16.60 13.89 -10.40
CA ASP A 175 -17.63 14.63 -9.66
C ASP A 175 -18.37 15.70 -10.46
N SER A 176 -17.81 16.15 -11.59
CA SER A 176 -18.33 17.31 -12.34
C SER A 176 -18.95 16.97 -13.70
N LEU A 177 -19.15 15.67 -14.02
CA LEU A 177 -19.71 15.31 -15.32
C LEU A 177 -21.17 15.76 -15.45
N LEU A 178 -21.38 16.68 -16.40
CA LEU A 178 -22.70 17.17 -16.81
C LEU A 178 -23.49 16.06 -17.48
N ARG A 179 -24.83 16.13 -17.47
CA ARG A 179 -25.71 15.21 -18.23
C ARG A 179 -25.44 15.22 -19.75
N THR A 180 -24.72 16.22 -20.24
CA THR A 180 -24.33 16.40 -21.65
C THR A 180 -22.99 15.77 -21.99
N SER A 181 -22.31 15.14 -21.02
CA SER A 181 -21.01 14.48 -21.25
C SER A 181 -21.19 13.21 -22.09
N SER A 182 -20.15 12.84 -22.82
CA SER A 182 -20.17 11.71 -23.75
C SER A 182 -20.16 10.36 -23.00
N GLN A 183 -20.56 9.26 -23.64
CA GLN A 183 -20.54 7.92 -23.02
C GLN A 183 -19.10 7.47 -22.68
N SER A 184 -18.15 7.79 -23.54
CA SER A 184 -16.72 7.52 -23.31
C SER A 184 -16.16 8.30 -22.13
N GLU A 185 -16.62 9.54 -21.90
CA GLU A 185 -16.26 10.31 -20.70
C GLU A 185 -16.84 9.67 -19.44
N HIS A 186 -18.07 9.18 -19.49
CA HIS A 186 -18.67 8.46 -18.36
C HIS A 186 -17.95 7.13 -18.08
N ARG A 187 -17.49 6.39 -19.11
CA ARG A 187 -16.66 5.18 -18.94
C ARG A 187 -15.30 5.51 -18.31
N ALA A 188 -14.63 6.54 -18.81
CA ALA A 188 -13.34 6.96 -18.26
C ALA A 188 -13.47 7.41 -16.80
N ALA A 189 -14.52 8.18 -16.49
CA ALA A 189 -14.83 8.57 -15.12
C ALA A 189 -15.24 7.38 -14.24
N PHE A 190 -15.89 6.37 -14.81
CA PHE A 190 -16.27 5.15 -14.08
C PHE A 190 -15.02 4.40 -13.63
N PHE A 191 -14.10 4.08 -14.55
CA PHE A 191 -12.86 3.40 -14.18
C PHE A 191 -11.97 4.26 -13.28
N HIS A 192 -12.02 5.59 -13.43
CA HIS A 192 -11.38 6.51 -12.50
C HIS A 192 -12.00 6.41 -11.09
N ALA A 193 -13.33 6.38 -10.97
CA ALA A 193 -14.01 6.23 -9.69
C ALA A 193 -13.70 4.88 -9.03
N ILE A 194 -13.70 3.79 -9.81
CA ILE A 194 -13.29 2.45 -9.36
C ILE A 194 -11.84 2.47 -8.84
N ALA A 195 -10.91 3.08 -9.58
CA ALA A 195 -9.51 3.19 -9.17
C ALA A 195 -9.33 3.95 -7.84
N HIS A 196 -10.23 4.89 -7.54
CA HIS A 196 -10.20 5.68 -6.31
C HIS A 196 -11.07 5.08 -5.19
N GLY A 197 -11.69 3.92 -5.41
CA GLY A 197 -12.61 3.30 -4.45
C GLY A 197 -13.90 4.08 -4.21
N ASP A 198 -14.27 5.02 -5.09
CA ASP A 198 -15.52 5.78 -5.00
C ASP A 198 -16.68 4.98 -5.62
N GLN A 199 -17.16 4.01 -4.85
CA GLN A 199 -18.23 3.09 -5.24
C GLN A 199 -19.53 3.84 -5.55
N HIS A 200 -19.87 4.88 -4.79
CA HIS A 200 -21.10 5.64 -4.98
C HIS A 200 -21.10 6.34 -6.35
N THR A 201 -19.99 7.00 -6.68
CA THR A 201 -19.84 7.65 -7.98
C THR A 201 -19.79 6.62 -9.11
N ALA A 202 -19.13 5.47 -8.91
CA ALA A 202 -19.12 4.39 -9.90
C ALA A 202 -20.54 3.92 -10.25
N TYR A 203 -21.39 3.58 -9.27
CA TYR A 203 -22.78 3.17 -9.53
C TYR A 203 -23.62 4.27 -10.16
N LYS A 204 -23.43 5.51 -9.71
CA LYS A 204 -24.13 6.68 -10.28
C LYS A 204 -23.74 6.91 -11.74
N LEU A 205 -22.48 6.64 -12.11
CA LEU A 205 -22.00 6.73 -13.48
C LEU A 205 -22.58 5.62 -14.33
N VAL A 206 -22.60 4.37 -13.84
CA VAL A 206 -23.24 3.24 -14.53
C VAL A 206 -24.72 3.51 -14.79
N GLY A 207 -25.48 3.97 -13.80
CA GLY A 207 -26.89 4.33 -13.98
C GLY A 207 -27.15 5.56 -14.87
N ARG A 208 -26.11 6.28 -15.31
CA ARG A 208 -26.19 7.39 -16.28
C ARG A 208 -25.81 6.97 -17.70
N LEU A 209 -25.18 5.80 -17.86
CA LEU A 209 -24.92 5.21 -19.15
C LEU A 209 -26.25 4.83 -19.82
N ARG A 210 -26.35 5.00 -21.14
CA ARG A 210 -27.60 4.77 -21.87
C ARG A 210 -27.56 3.41 -22.53
N GLU A 211 -28.39 2.46 -22.08
CA GLU A 211 -28.41 1.05 -22.55
C GLU A 211 -28.27 0.89 -24.08
N GLU A 212 -28.96 1.73 -24.87
CA GLU A 212 -28.95 1.73 -26.35
C GLU A 212 -27.63 2.18 -27.02
N ALA A 213 -26.66 2.69 -26.26
CA ALA A 213 -25.38 3.21 -26.75
C ALA A 213 -24.18 2.28 -26.46
N HIS A 214 -24.46 1.05 -26.01
CA HIS A 214 -23.45 0.08 -25.58
C HIS A 214 -23.42 -1.15 -26.48
N ASP A 215 -22.27 -1.83 -26.50
CA ASP A 215 -22.20 -3.15 -27.11
C ASP A 215 -22.99 -4.14 -26.23
N THR A 216 -23.46 -5.23 -26.82
CA THR A 216 -24.20 -6.27 -26.09
C THR A 216 -23.36 -6.77 -24.91
N GLY A 217 -23.92 -6.74 -23.69
CA GLY A 217 -23.25 -7.20 -22.47
C GLY A 217 -22.32 -6.20 -21.80
N GLU A 218 -22.02 -5.05 -22.40
CA GLU A 218 -21.09 -4.06 -21.84
C GLU A 218 -21.61 -3.44 -20.53
N VAL A 219 -22.91 -3.12 -20.44
CA VAL A 219 -23.52 -2.56 -19.21
C VAL A 219 -23.43 -3.57 -18.06
N ALA A 220 -23.80 -4.82 -18.31
CA ALA A 220 -23.71 -5.91 -17.32
C ALA A 220 -22.26 -6.13 -16.85
N PHE A 221 -21.28 -6.02 -17.76
CA PHE A 221 -19.86 -6.06 -17.38
C PHE A 221 -19.45 -4.89 -16.47
N LEU A 222 -19.89 -3.67 -16.75
CA LEU A 222 -19.59 -2.50 -15.91
C LEU A 222 -20.26 -2.60 -14.54
N GLU A 223 -21.50 -3.09 -14.48
CA GLU A 223 -22.20 -3.36 -13.22
C GLU A 223 -21.50 -4.46 -12.42
N ALA A 224 -21.10 -5.56 -13.06
CA ALA A 224 -20.33 -6.63 -12.44
C ALA A 224 -19.02 -6.09 -11.85
N THR A 225 -18.31 -5.24 -12.61
CA THR A 225 -17.07 -4.60 -12.17
C THR A 225 -17.29 -3.71 -10.95
N ALA A 226 -18.36 -2.90 -10.95
CA ALA A 226 -18.70 -2.06 -9.80
C ALA A 226 -19.01 -2.91 -8.55
N SER A 227 -19.72 -4.02 -8.71
CA SER A 227 -20.09 -4.95 -7.62
C SER A 227 -18.88 -5.69 -7.06
N PHE A 228 -17.95 -6.10 -7.92
CA PHE A 228 -16.70 -6.71 -7.49
C PHE A 228 -15.86 -5.76 -6.62
N HIS A 229 -15.62 -4.53 -7.09
CA HIS A 229 -14.87 -3.50 -6.33
C HIS A 229 -15.63 -2.97 -5.10
N SER A 230 -16.89 -3.37 -4.95
CA SER A 230 -17.70 -3.14 -3.74
C SER A 230 -17.75 -4.33 -2.79
N ASN A 231 -16.93 -5.37 -3.02
CA ASN A 231 -16.92 -6.65 -2.30
C ASN A 231 -18.27 -7.38 -2.33
N ARG A 232 -19.12 -7.10 -3.33
CA ARG A 232 -20.40 -7.79 -3.56
C ARG A 232 -20.21 -8.91 -4.59
N PHE A 233 -19.43 -9.92 -4.21
CA PHE A 233 -18.95 -10.96 -5.14
C PHE A 233 -20.09 -11.81 -5.73
N GLU A 234 -21.12 -12.15 -4.95
CA GLU A 234 -22.28 -12.92 -5.45
C GLU A 234 -23.06 -12.15 -6.54
N GLU A 235 -23.22 -10.85 -6.35
CA GLU A 235 -23.86 -9.96 -7.33
C GLU A 235 -22.98 -9.80 -8.57
N ALA A 236 -21.67 -9.64 -8.38
CA ALA A 236 -20.71 -9.59 -9.49
C ALA A 236 -20.75 -10.88 -10.34
N ILE A 237 -20.84 -12.06 -9.71
CA ILE A 237 -20.99 -13.35 -10.42
C ILE A 237 -22.27 -13.37 -11.24
N THR A 238 -23.39 -12.94 -10.66
CA THR A 238 -24.69 -12.93 -11.33
C THR A 238 -24.65 -12.05 -12.58
N LEU A 239 -24.17 -10.81 -12.43
CA LEU A 239 -24.06 -9.83 -13.52
C LEU A 239 -23.05 -10.25 -14.59
N ALA A 240 -21.92 -10.86 -14.19
CA ALA A 240 -20.92 -11.33 -15.14
C ALA A 240 -21.45 -12.45 -16.04
N ARG A 241 -22.35 -13.31 -15.53
CA ARG A 241 -23.02 -14.36 -16.33
C ARG A 241 -24.04 -13.83 -17.33
N GLU A 242 -24.53 -12.61 -17.14
CA GLU A 242 -25.46 -11.98 -18.09
C GLU A 242 -24.77 -11.49 -19.36
N VAL A 243 -23.44 -11.40 -19.35
CA VAL A 243 -22.63 -11.03 -20.53
C VAL A 243 -22.59 -12.23 -21.49
N PRO A 244 -23.10 -12.10 -22.73
CA PRO A 244 -23.14 -13.23 -23.66
C PRO A 244 -21.75 -13.66 -24.16
N ASP A 245 -21.52 -14.95 -24.37
CA ASP A 245 -20.22 -15.53 -24.81
C ASP A 245 -19.64 -14.93 -26.11
N ASN A 246 -20.49 -14.35 -26.96
CA ASN A 246 -20.09 -13.70 -28.20
C ASN A 246 -19.85 -12.19 -28.06
N ALA A 247 -20.03 -11.62 -26.87
CA ALA A 247 -19.80 -10.21 -26.59
C ALA A 247 -18.30 -9.89 -26.47
N ILE A 248 -17.93 -8.67 -26.85
CA ILE A 248 -16.54 -8.18 -26.80
C ILE A 248 -16.00 -8.20 -25.36
N ASP A 249 -16.84 -7.91 -24.36
CA ASP A 249 -16.44 -7.87 -22.96
C ASP A 249 -16.54 -9.23 -22.24
N TRP A 250 -17.05 -10.28 -22.90
CA TRP A 250 -17.22 -11.59 -22.26
C TRP A 250 -15.94 -12.19 -21.68
N PRO A 251 -14.77 -12.16 -22.36
CA PRO A 251 -13.55 -12.70 -21.77
C PRO A 251 -13.19 -12.04 -20.43
N ARG A 252 -13.51 -10.75 -20.26
CA ARG A 252 -13.25 -9.99 -19.04
C ARG A 252 -14.28 -10.30 -17.96
N ALA A 253 -15.55 -10.38 -18.34
CA ALA A 253 -16.62 -10.80 -17.45
C ALA A 253 -16.38 -12.21 -16.91
N PHE A 254 -15.92 -13.13 -17.77
CA PHE A 254 -15.60 -14.50 -17.38
C PHE A 254 -14.43 -14.57 -16.38
N MET A 255 -13.37 -13.80 -16.60
CA MET A 255 -12.27 -13.70 -15.62
C MET A 255 -12.73 -13.08 -14.29
N LEU A 256 -13.54 -12.01 -14.35
CA LEU A 256 -14.11 -11.36 -13.16
C LEU A 256 -15.01 -12.33 -12.37
N LEU A 257 -15.76 -13.18 -13.05
CA LEU A 257 -16.59 -14.23 -12.47
C LEU A 257 -15.72 -15.23 -11.69
N LEU A 258 -14.67 -15.76 -12.32
CA LEU A 258 -13.75 -16.69 -11.67
C LEU A 258 -13.04 -16.05 -10.47
N GLU A 259 -12.65 -14.79 -10.60
CA GLU A 259 -12.01 -14.03 -9.52
C GLU A 259 -12.97 -13.80 -8.35
N SER A 260 -14.22 -13.44 -8.63
CA SER A 260 -15.28 -13.32 -7.61
C SER A 260 -15.52 -14.64 -6.87
N GLN A 261 -15.55 -15.76 -7.58
CA GLN A 261 -15.64 -17.10 -6.96
C GLN A 261 -14.41 -17.43 -6.12
N ALA A 262 -13.23 -17.00 -6.55
CA ALA A 262 -12.00 -17.18 -5.78
C ALA A 262 -12.04 -16.40 -4.46
N TYR A 263 -12.56 -15.17 -4.45
CA TYR A 263 -12.75 -14.39 -3.21
C TYR A 263 -13.76 -15.02 -2.24
N LEU A 264 -14.71 -15.81 -2.73
CA LEU A 264 -15.61 -16.61 -1.88
C LEU A 264 -14.94 -17.88 -1.31
N GLY A 265 -13.72 -18.23 -1.76
CA GLY A 265 -12.97 -19.38 -1.26
C GLY A 265 -13.47 -20.74 -1.75
N GLU A 266 -14.28 -20.77 -2.83
CA GLU A 266 -14.94 -21.97 -3.33
C GLU A 266 -14.33 -22.50 -4.62
N PHE A 267 -13.68 -23.67 -4.57
CA PHE A 267 -13.11 -24.32 -5.76
C PHE A 267 -14.14 -25.00 -6.67
N GLY A 268 -15.27 -25.46 -6.12
CA GLY A 268 -16.27 -26.21 -6.88
C GLY A 268 -16.84 -25.41 -8.07
N PRO A 269 -17.31 -24.17 -7.85
CA PRO A 269 -17.74 -23.29 -8.94
C PRO A 269 -16.62 -23.00 -9.94
N ILE A 270 -15.40 -22.75 -9.49
CA ILE A 270 -14.25 -22.47 -10.37
C ILE A 270 -13.97 -23.67 -11.30
N GLU A 271 -13.90 -24.89 -10.74
CA GLU A 271 -13.69 -26.11 -11.52
C GLU A 271 -14.80 -26.34 -12.56
N PHE A 272 -16.06 -26.06 -12.18
CA PHE A 272 -17.20 -26.16 -13.08
C PHE A 272 -17.08 -25.20 -14.27
N GLU A 273 -16.78 -23.92 -14.01
CA GLU A 273 -16.67 -22.90 -15.05
C GLU A 273 -15.46 -23.15 -15.97
N LEU A 274 -14.31 -23.54 -15.41
CA LEU A 274 -13.13 -23.95 -16.18
C LEU A 274 -13.41 -25.17 -17.07
N GLY A 275 -14.20 -26.12 -16.58
CA GLY A 275 -14.61 -27.30 -17.35
C GLY A 275 -15.63 -26.98 -18.45
N ALA A 276 -16.56 -26.06 -18.19
CA ALA A 276 -17.57 -25.62 -19.16
C ALA A 276 -16.97 -24.83 -20.33
N HIS A 277 -15.89 -24.08 -20.07
CA HIS A 277 -15.22 -23.23 -21.07
C HIS A 277 -13.76 -23.66 -21.29
N SER A 278 -13.54 -24.95 -21.54
CA SER A 278 -12.19 -25.53 -21.71
C SER A 278 -11.39 -24.97 -22.89
N ASP A 279 -12.04 -24.31 -23.86
CA ASP A 279 -11.37 -23.67 -24.99
C ASP A 279 -10.90 -22.24 -24.68
N PHE A 280 -11.24 -21.70 -23.51
CA PHE A 280 -10.83 -20.37 -23.10
C PHE A 280 -9.33 -20.33 -22.79
N LEU A 281 -8.65 -19.33 -23.35
CA LEU A 281 -7.21 -19.16 -23.18
C LEU A 281 -6.91 -18.10 -22.13
N PHE A 282 -6.23 -18.51 -21.06
CA PHE A 282 -5.92 -17.64 -19.93
C PHE A 282 -4.52 -17.01 -20.07
N PRO A 283 -4.31 -15.80 -19.50
CA PRO A 283 -2.98 -15.26 -19.31
C PRO A 283 -2.10 -16.16 -18.46
N GLU A 284 -0.79 -16.13 -18.71
CA GLU A 284 0.18 -16.86 -17.89
C GLU A 284 0.07 -16.46 -16.42
N CYS A 285 0.09 -17.45 -15.53
CA CYS A 285 -0.09 -17.31 -14.07
C CYS A 285 -1.48 -16.85 -13.58
N PHE A 286 -2.46 -16.58 -14.44
CA PHE A 286 -3.81 -16.19 -13.98
C PHE A 286 -4.48 -17.28 -13.13
N ILE A 287 -4.47 -18.54 -13.58
CA ILE A 287 -5.04 -19.66 -12.80
C ILE A 287 -4.33 -19.84 -11.46
N ARG A 288 -3.00 -19.62 -11.44
CA ARG A 288 -2.24 -19.67 -10.17
C ARG A 288 -2.69 -18.57 -9.22
N TYR A 289 -2.90 -17.36 -9.73
CA TYR A 289 -3.43 -16.22 -8.97
C TYR A 289 -4.81 -16.51 -8.40
N LEU A 290 -5.73 -17.04 -9.20
CA LEU A 290 -7.04 -17.48 -8.71
C LEU A 290 -6.89 -18.49 -7.57
N CYS A 291 -6.05 -19.51 -7.76
CA CYS A 291 -5.80 -20.52 -6.73
C CYS A 291 -5.22 -19.92 -5.44
N GLN A 292 -4.34 -18.92 -5.53
CA GLN A 292 -3.82 -18.20 -4.35
C GLN A 292 -4.94 -17.51 -3.58
N ILE A 293 -5.79 -16.74 -4.27
CA ILE A 293 -6.92 -16.06 -3.65
C ILE A 293 -7.89 -17.07 -3.03
N THR A 294 -8.21 -18.16 -3.75
CA THR A 294 -9.16 -19.16 -3.24
C THR A 294 -8.60 -19.86 -2.00
N VAL A 295 -7.32 -20.22 -1.98
CA VAL A 295 -6.68 -20.81 -0.78
C VAL A 295 -6.66 -19.84 0.38
N GLU A 296 -6.35 -18.56 0.13
CA GLU A 296 -6.33 -17.52 1.16
C GLU A 296 -7.70 -17.32 1.81
N ASN A 297 -8.79 -17.37 1.03
CA ASN A 297 -10.15 -17.17 1.52
C ASN A 297 -10.84 -18.47 1.96
N SER A 298 -10.18 -19.63 1.82
CA SER A 298 -10.79 -20.92 2.19
C SER A 298 -10.80 -21.14 3.70
N PRO A 299 -11.90 -21.66 4.28
CA PRO A 299 -11.93 -22.10 5.68
C PRO A 299 -11.08 -23.36 5.93
N SER A 300 -10.63 -24.05 4.88
CA SER A 300 -9.82 -25.28 4.95
C SER A 300 -8.61 -25.18 4.01
N PRO A 301 -7.63 -24.33 4.33
CA PRO A 301 -6.54 -23.95 3.41
C PRO A 301 -5.66 -25.11 2.94
N ARG A 302 -5.46 -26.15 3.75
CA ARG A 302 -4.66 -27.34 3.37
C ARG A 302 -5.35 -28.18 2.30
N VAL A 303 -6.65 -28.43 2.44
CA VAL A 303 -7.45 -29.14 1.43
C VAL A 303 -7.57 -28.30 0.16
N ALA A 304 -7.77 -26.99 0.32
CA ALA A 304 -7.76 -26.03 -0.76
C ALA A 304 -6.44 -26.05 -1.56
N LEU A 305 -5.28 -26.13 -0.89
CA LEU A 305 -3.97 -26.22 -1.54
C LEU A 305 -3.81 -27.49 -2.39
N GLU A 306 -4.30 -28.65 -1.91
CA GLU A 306 -4.28 -29.90 -2.68
C GLU A 306 -5.13 -29.79 -3.95
N ARG A 307 -6.32 -29.21 -3.84
CA ARG A 307 -7.19 -28.94 -5.00
C ARG A 307 -6.58 -27.94 -5.96
N ALA A 308 -6.06 -26.82 -5.46
CA ALA A 308 -5.34 -25.82 -6.25
C ALA A 308 -4.20 -26.45 -7.08
N SER A 309 -3.40 -27.32 -6.45
CA SER A 309 -2.30 -28.02 -7.12
C SER A 309 -2.81 -28.89 -8.28
N THR A 310 -3.94 -29.55 -8.09
CA THR A 310 -4.59 -30.37 -9.13
C THR A 310 -5.11 -29.52 -10.29
N ILE A 311 -5.79 -28.41 -10.01
CA ILE A 311 -6.28 -27.46 -11.02
C ILE A 311 -5.12 -26.90 -11.84
N ILE A 312 -4.05 -26.45 -11.18
CA ILE A 312 -2.87 -25.88 -11.85
C ILE A 312 -2.23 -26.94 -12.77
N GLN A 313 -2.12 -28.19 -12.34
CA GLN A 313 -1.58 -29.28 -13.17
C GLN A 313 -2.45 -29.59 -14.38
N ASN A 314 -3.77 -29.56 -14.23
CA ASN A 314 -4.72 -29.86 -15.30
C ASN A 314 -4.86 -28.72 -16.33
N THR A 315 -4.53 -27.49 -15.95
CA THR A 315 -4.68 -26.28 -16.79
C THR A 315 -3.40 -25.86 -17.52
N VAL A 316 -2.28 -26.57 -17.34
CA VAL A 316 -1.00 -26.25 -18.02
C VAL A 316 -1.12 -26.22 -19.54
N GLY A 317 -2.05 -26.99 -20.12
CA GLY A 317 -2.32 -27.00 -21.57
C GLY A 317 -3.13 -25.82 -22.11
N LEU A 318 -3.73 -24.99 -21.25
CA LEU A 318 -4.61 -23.86 -21.62
C LEU A 318 -3.89 -22.50 -21.66
N LEU A 319 -2.56 -22.50 -21.50
CA LEU A 319 -1.75 -21.30 -21.39
C LEU A 319 -1.27 -20.84 -22.77
N GLN A 320 -1.49 -19.57 -23.12
CA GLN A 320 -0.82 -18.98 -24.28
C GLN A 320 0.64 -18.64 -23.96
N PRO A 321 1.62 -18.98 -24.83
CA PRO A 321 2.90 -18.30 -24.84
C PRO A 321 2.70 -16.88 -25.40
N GLY A 322 2.39 -15.92 -24.52
CA GLY A 322 2.15 -14.51 -24.84
C GLY A 322 3.16 -13.57 -24.18
N PRO A 323 3.25 -12.30 -24.62
CA PRO A 323 4.26 -11.36 -24.16
C PRO A 323 3.84 -10.74 -22.82
N GLY A 324 3.99 -11.48 -21.72
CA GLY A 324 3.93 -10.92 -20.36
C GLY A 324 3.14 -11.78 -19.38
N VAL A 325 3.72 -11.96 -18.20
CA VAL A 325 3.07 -12.64 -17.09
C VAL A 325 1.97 -11.75 -16.51
N PHE A 326 0.86 -12.36 -16.06
CA PHE A 326 -0.21 -11.67 -15.34
C PHE A 326 0.35 -10.98 -14.07
N GLN A 327 0.55 -9.66 -14.13
CA GLN A 327 1.28 -8.90 -13.09
C GLN A 327 0.66 -9.01 -11.70
N MET A 328 -0.66 -9.17 -11.61
CA MET A 328 -1.37 -9.33 -10.34
C MET A 328 -0.96 -10.60 -9.59
N TRP A 329 -0.58 -11.67 -10.29
CA TRP A 329 0.03 -12.85 -9.65
C TRP A 329 1.25 -12.46 -8.83
N ASN A 330 2.16 -11.70 -9.46
CA ASN A 330 3.41 -11.28 -8.82
C ASN A 330 3.15 -10.31 -7.66
N ARG A 331 2.27 -9.32 -7.86
CA ARG A 331 1.86 -8.37 -6.81
C ARG A 331 1.27 -9.11 -5.62
N HIS A 332 0.30 -9.98 -5.84
CA HIS A 332 -0.38 -10.72 -4.78
C HIS A 332 0.56 -11.69 -4.06
N SER A 333 1.39 -12.44 -4.79
CA SER A 333 2.43 -13.30 -4.19
C SER A 333 3.38 -12.51 -3.29
N CYS A 334 3.81 -11.33 -3.73
CA CYS A 334 4.64 -10.44 -2.92
C CYS A 334 3.89 -9.87 -1.69
N GLN A 335 2.59 -9.57 -1.80
CA GLN A 335 1.76 -9.15 -0.66
C GLN A 335 1.62 -10.27 0.38
N LEU A 336 1.39 -11.51 -0.07
CA LEU A 336 1.36 -12.70 0.79
C LEU A 336 2.70 -12.90 1.49
N ALA A 337 3.80 -12.77 0.76
CA ALA A 337 5.15 -12.85 1.32
C ALA A 337 5.40 -11.79 2.40
N VAL A 338 4.99 -10.53 2.19
CA VAL A 338 5.09 -9.49 3.22
C VAL A 338 4.33 -9.88 4.47
N ARG A 339 3.06 -10.28 4.33
CA ARG A 339 2.21 -10.70 5.46
C ARG A 339 2.77 -11.92 6.18
N PHE A 340 3.34 -12.87 5.45
CA PHE A 340 4.00 -14.04 6.01
C PHE A 340 5.19 -13.63 6.91
N VAL A 341 6.08 -12.77 6.40
CA VAL A 341 7.24 -12.27 7.15
C VAL A 341 6.83 -11.45 8.38
N GLU A 342 5.81 -10.59 8.26
CA GLU A 342 5.28 -9.83 9.41
C GLU A 342 4.82 -10.74 10.53
N ARG A 343 4.05 -11.79 10.20
CA ARG A 343 3.54 -12.75 11.18
C ARG A 343 4.68 -13.51 11.87
N LEU A 344 5.70 -13.92 11.11
CA LEU A 344 6.89 -14.55 11.70
C LEU A 344 7.66 -13.62 12.64
N ARG A 345 7.76 -12.33 12.31
CA ARG A 345 8.39 -11.32 13.18
C ARG A 345 7.58 -11.08 14.45
N ASP A 346 6.26 -11.01 14.33
CA ASP A 346 5.38 -10.85 15.49
C ASP A 346 5.48 -12.04 16.45
N ALA A 347 5.52 -13.28 15.92
CA ALA A 347 5.77 -14.47 16.73
C ALA A 347 7.16 -14.44 17.40
N SER A 348 8.20 -14.02 16.68
CA SER A 348 9.55 -13.87 17.25
C SER A 348 9.59 -12.87 18.43
N VAL A 349 8.87 -11.74 18.31
CA VAL A 349 8.75 -10.75 19.40
C VAL A 349 7.98 -11.34 20.60
N ALA A 350 6.93 -12.11 20.34
CA ALA A 350 6.15 -12.78 21.38
C ALA A 350 6.97 -13.88 22.10
N ASP A 351 7.75 -14.66 21.37
CA ASP A 351 8.69 -15.65 21.93
C ASP A 351 9.75 -15.00 22.80
N ALA A 352 10.37 -13.91 22.32
CA ALA A 352 11.31 -13.14 23.12
C ALA A 352 10.67 -12.63 24.43
N ALA A 353 9.38 -12.27 24.38
CA ALA A 353 8.61 -11.88 25.55
C ALA A 353 8.36 -13.07 26.50
N GLN A 354 7.99 -14.26 25.98
CA GLN A 354 7.77 -15.47 26.78
C GLN A 354 9.05 -15.97 27.47
N ILE A 355 10.19 -15.92 26.78
CA ILE A 355 11.52 -16.24 27.34
C ILE A 355 11.84 -15.31 28.52
N GLN A 356 11.52 -14.02 28.40
CA GLN A 356 11.73 -13.04 29.47
C GLN A 356 10.87 -13.32 30.72
N THR A 357 9.66 -13.88 30.56
CA THR A 357 8.74 -14.15 31.66
C THR A 357 8.80 -15.58 32.22
N GLY A 358 9.57 -16.48 31.60
CA GLY A 358 9.67 -17.87 32.01
C GLY A 358 8.36 -18.66 31.85
N THR A 359 7.48 -18.19 30.97
CA THR A 359 6.22 -18.86 30.63
C THR A 359 6.49 -19.97 29.61
N ALA A 360 5.95 -21.16 29.86
CA ALA A 360 6.04 -22.29 28.93
C ALA A 360 5.00 -22.13 27.81
N GLY A 361 5.49 -22.05 26.58
CA GLY A 361 4.71 -21.91 25.35
C GLY A 361 5.66 -21.51 24.22
N SER A 362 5.27 -21.77 22.97
CA SER A 362 5.93 -21.20 21.79
C SER A 362 4.89 -20.41 21.01
N ALA A 363 5.12 -19.11 20.83
CA ALA A 363 4.29 -18.26 19.99
C ALA A 363 4.33 -18.72 18.52
N TYR A 364 5.39 -19.43 18.09
CA TYR A 364 5.39 -20.10 16.78
C TYR A 364 4.34 -21.22 16.70
N GLU A 365 4.20 -22.06 17.73
CA GLU A 365 3.17 -23.10 17.75
C GLU A 365 1.76 -22.49 17.72
N GLU A 366 1.52 -21.41 18.47
CA GLU A 366 0.24 -20.68 18.43
C GLU A 366 -0.02 -20.05 17.06
N LEU A 367 1.01 -19.49 16.43
CA LEU A 367 0.92 -18.91 15.09
C LEU A 367 0.62 -19.99 14.04
N GLU A 368 1.29 -21.13 14.08
CA GLU A 368 1.07 -22.25 13.16
C GLU A 368 -0.35 -22.81 13.25
N ASN A 369 -0.96 -22.74 14.44
CA ASN A 369 -2.35 -23.13 14.66
C ASN A 369 -3.37 -22.04 14.24
N SER A 370 -2.91 -20.84 13.88
CA SER A 370 -3.80 -19.78 13.39
C SER A 370 -4.29 -20.05 11.97
N LEU A 371 -5.61 -20.01 11.77
CA LEU A 371 -6.22 -20.15 10.46
C LEU A 371 -5.68 -19.11 9.46
N SER A 372 -5.57 -17.85 9.88
CA SER A 372 -5.08 -16.76 9.03
C SER A 372 -3.64 -16.97 8.58
N PHE A 373 -2.78 -17.48 9.46
CA PHE A 373 -1.40 -17.78 9.10
C PHE A 373 -1.32 -18.98 8.16
N THR A 374 -2.09 -20.04 8.45
CA THR A 374 -2.16 -21.24 7.58
C THR A 374 -2.66 -20.88 6.18
N GLN A 375 -3.66 -20.00 6.05
CA GLN A 375 -4.16 -19.48 4.77
C GLN A 375 -3.05 -18.79 3.98
N ILE A 376 -2.32 -17.85 4.60
CA ILE A 376 -1.20 -17.14 3.96
C ILE A 376 -0.10 -18.12 3.53
N GLN A 377 0.30 -19.03 4.44
CA GLN A 377 1.35 -20.01 4.16
C GLN A 377 0.95 -20.92 3.01
N CYS A 378 -0.24 -21.50 3.02
CA CYS A 378 -0.72 -22.38 1.96
C CYS A 378 -0.85 -21.64 0.62
N ALA A 379 -1.34 -20.41 0.59
CA ALA A 379 -1.40 -19.62 -0.64
C ALA A 379 0.00 -19.32 -1.19
N LEU A 380 0.95 -18.93 -0.33
CA LEU A 380 2.33 -18.63 -0.73
C LEU A 380 3.08 -19.86 -1.26
N VAL A 381 2.74 -21.08 -0.83
CA VAL A 381 3.32 -22.33 -1.35
C VAL A 381 3.10 -22.48 -2.87
N LEU A 382 2.02 -21.90 -3.42
CA LEU A 382 1.76 -21.90 -4.86
C LEU A 382 2.79 -21.05 -5.65
N ASP A 383 3.50 -20.14 -4.97
CA ASP A 383 4.73 -19.50 -5.47
C ASP A 383 5.96 -20.10 -4.76
N GLY A 384 6.24 -21.37 -5.07
CA GLY A 384 7.34 -22.11 -4.46
C GLY A 384 8.73 -21.49 -4.67
N ASP A 385 8.96 -20.72 -5.74
CA ASP A 385 10.25 -20.03 -5.96
C ASP A 385 10.42 -18.88 -4.95
N LEU A 386 9.40 -18.03 -4.80
CA LEU A 386 9.44 -16.95 -3.82
C LEU A 386 9.57 -17.50 -2.40
N LEU A 387 8.78 -18.51 -2.04
CA LEU A 387 8.85 -19.14 -0.72
C LEU A 387 10.24 -19.75 -0.44
N ALA A 388 10.82 -20.45 -1.41
CA ALA A 388 12.14 -21.05 -1.26
C ALA A 388 13.26 -20.01 -1.08
N ARG A 389 13.13 -18.84 -1.71
CA ARG A 389 14.06 -17.72 -1.51
C ARG A 389 13.91 -17.11 -0.12
N LEU A 390 12.67 -16.86 0.31
CA LEU A 390 12.40 -16.35 1.66
C LEU A 390 12.93 -17.28 2.75
N ALA A 391 12.84 -18.60 2.55
CA ALA A 391 13.35 -19.59 3.50
C ALA A 391 14.88 -19.61 3.63
N ARG A 392 15.62 -19.05 2.66
CA ARG A 392 17.10 -18.95 2.70
C ARG A 392 17.60 -17.67 3.36
N GLU A 393 16.76 -16.64 3.39
CA GLU A 393 17.12 -15.33 3.92
C GLU A 393 16.77 -15.23 5.40
N SER A 394 17.47 -14.32 6.10
CA SER A 394 17.05 -13.93 7.44
C SER A 394 15.69 -13.22 7.39
N SER A 395 14.94 -13.24 8.49
CA SER A 395 13.69 -12.46 8.56
C SER A 395 13.93 -10.96 8.40
N GLU A 396 15.15 -10.46 8.65
CA GLU A 396 15.58 -9.08 8.45
C GLU A 396 15.86 -8.75 6.97
N ASP A 397 16.34 -9.72 6.19
CA ASP A 397 16.72 -9.55 4.79
C ASP A 397 15.65 -9.99 3.78
N ALA A 398 14.60 -10.68 4.23
CA ALA A 398 13.51 -11.18 3.40
C ALA A 398 12.89 -10.13 2.45
N TYR A 399 12.87 -8.85 2.84
CA TYR A 399 12.37 -7.76 2.00
C TYR A 399 13.16 -7.62 0.68
N LYS A 400 14.46 -7.95 0.67
CA LYS A 400 15.32 -7.82 -0.51
C LYS A 400 14.84 -8.69 -1.65
N GLU A 401 14.49 -9.94 -1.38
CA GLU A 401 14.00 -10.86 -2.41
C GLU A 401 12.61 -10.46 -2.90
N ILE A 402 11.74 -9.95 -2.02
CA ILE A 402 10.41 -9.44 -2.42
C ILE A 402 10.55 -8.19 -3.31
N VAL A 403 11.37 -7.22 -2.91
CA VAL A 403 11.62 -6.00 -3.70
C VAL A 403 12.28 -6.34 -5.04
N LYS A 404 13.29 -7.21 -5.03
CA LYS A 404 13.96 -7.70 -6.24
C LYS A 404 12.97 -8.38 -7.17
N ARG A 405 12.01 -9.15 -6.64
CA ARG A 405 10.95 -9.78 -7.42
C ARG A 405 9.99 -8.76 -8.01
N LEU A 406 9.58 -7.74 -7.26
CA LEU A 406 8.72 -6.66 -7.78
C LEU A 406 9.40 -5.86 -8.90
N MET A 407 10.70 -5.57 -8.76
CA MET A 407 11.43 -4.71 -9.69
C MET A 407 11.96 -5.43 -10.93
N ASN A 408 12.25 -6.74 -10.84
CA ASN A 408 12.86 -7.49 -11.94
C ASN A 408 11.88 -8.43 -12.68
N TYR A 409 10.62 -8.52 -12.24
CA TYR A 409 9.63 -9.37 -12.89
C TYR A 409 8.84 -8.58 -13.94
N GLY A 410 9.29 -8.66 -15.19
CA GLY A 410 8.78 -7.83 -16.28
C GLY A 410 9.26 -6.38 -16.17
N ALA A 411 8.62 -5.47 -16.90
CA ALA A 411 8.85 -4.03 -16.74
C ALA A 411 8.00 -3.51 -15.56
N PRO A 412 8.60 -3.06 -14.45
CA PRO A 412 7.85 -2.63 -13.28
C PRO A 412 7.03 -1.37 -13.60
N GLY A 413 5.73 -1.44 -13.33
CA GLY A 413 4.84 -0.30 -13.39
C GLY A 413 4.88 0.50 -12.10
N ARG A 414 4.09 1.57 -12.08
CA ARG A 414 3.94 2.47 -10.93
C ARG A 414 3.54 1.75 -9.64
N GLU A 415 2.61 0.80 -9.75
CA GLU A 415 2.11 0.02 -8.59
C GLU A 415 3.20 -0.86 -7.98
N GLU A 416 4.05 -1.49 -8.80
CA GLU A 416 5.20 -2.28 -8.31
C GLU A 416 6.17 -1.42 -7.50
N TYR A 417 6.43 -0.17 -7.93
CA TYR A 417 7.30 0.75 -7.19
C TYR A 417 6.72 1.11 -5.82
N PHE A 418 5.43 1.45 -5.75
CA PHE A 418 4.78 1.74 -4.48
C PHE A 418 4.69 0.52 -3.57
N GLN A 419 4.43 -0.67 -4.13
CA GLN A 419 4.44 -1.91 -3.37
C GLN A 419 5.85 -2.24 -2.83
N ALA A 420 6.90 -1.97 -3.61
CA ALA A 420 8.28 -2.16 -3.16
C ALA A 420 8.63 -1.22 -2.00
N MET A 421 8.25 0.07 -2.09
CA MET A 421 8.42 1.01 -0.98
C MET A 421 7.60 0.60 0.26
N ALA A 422 6.36 0.16 0.08
CA ALA A 422 5.54 -0.35 1.16
C ALA A 422 6.16 -1.60 1.82
N THR A 423 6.76 -2.48 1.02
CA THR A 423 7.49 -3.67 1.48
C THR A 423 8.70 -3.28 2.33
N GLN A 424 9.53 -2.34 1.85
CA GLN A 424 10.67 -1.81 2.58
C GLN A 424 10.24 -1.14 3.89
N TRP A 425 9.15 -0.36 3.87
CA TRP A 425 8.63 0.30 5.06
C TRP A 425 8.18 -0.69 6.14
N ARG A 426 7.40 -1.70 5.73
CA ARG A 426 6.72 -2.64 6.62
C ARG A 426 7.66 -3.67 7.22
N ILE A 427 8.53 -4.26 6.38
CA ILE A 427 9.36 -5.40 6.77
C ILE A 427 10.84 -5.23 6.42
N GLY A 428 11.32 -4.03 6.07
CA GLY A 428 12.67 -3.89 5.55
C GLY A 428 13.36 -2.59 5.90
N ASP A 429 14.20 -2.16 4.98
CA ASP A 429 15.04 -0.98 5.09
C ASP A 429 14.24 0.31 4.91
N ARG A 430 13.75 0.87 6.02
CA ARG A 430 13.06 2.18 6.04
C ARG A 430 13.97 3.33 5.58
N GLN A 431 15.29 3.20 5.73
CA GLN A 431 16.23 4.21 5.25
C GLN A 431 16.18 4.28 3.72
N ALA A 432 16.13 3.14 3.03
CA ALA A 432 15.99 3.11 1.58
C ALA A 432 14.72 3.85 1.11
N VAL A 433 13.60 3.72 1.83
CA VAL A 433 12.37 4.48 1.53
C VAL A 433 12.61 5.97 1.65
N LEU A 434 13.23 6.43 2.74
CA LEU A 434 13.57 7.83 2.95
C LEU A 434 14.44 8.38 1.80
N GLU A 435 15.51 7.69 1.43
CA GLU A 435 16.41 8.15 0.35
C GLU A 435 15.70 8.19 -1.01
N ASN A 436 14.90 7.16 -1.32
CA ASN A 436 14.15 7.10 -2.58
C ASN A 436 13.13 8.25 -2.67
N VAL A 437 12.41 8.54 -1.58
CA VAL A 437 11.43 9.63 -1.55
C VAL A 437 12.12 10.99 -1.61
N LEU A 438 13.24 11.20 -0.91
CA LEU A 438 13.99 12.46 -0.98
C LEU A 438 14.54 12.72 -2.39
N GLY A 439 14.98 11.66 -3.09
CA GLY A 439 15.46 11.73 -4.47
C GLY A 439 14.36 12.02 -5.50
N ALA A 440 13.11 11.64 -5.21
CA ALA A 440 11.96 11.80 -6.10
C ALA A 440 10.89 12.79 -5.56
N LEU A 441 11.22 13.59 -4.55
CA LEU A 441 10.25 14.35 -3.77
C LEU A 441 9.39 15.29 -4.62
N ASP A 442 10.02 15.99 -5.56
CA ASP A 442 9.33 16.98 -6.40
C ASP A 442 8.29 16.28 -7.30
N HIS A 443 8.65 15.13 -7.90
CA HIS A 443 7.73 14.32 -8.69
C HIS A 443 6.60 13.71 -7.86
N LEU A 444 6.89 13.27 -6.63
CA LEU A 444 5.88 12.72 -5.72
C LEU A 444 4.93 13.79 -5.17
N ALA A 445 5.40 15.03 -5.02
CA ALA A 445 4.58 16.16 -4.57
C ALA A 445 3.56 16.59 -5.63
N GLU A 446 3.94 16.48 -6.91
CA GLU A 446 3.04 16.73 -8.05
C GLU A 446 2.03 15.59 -8.26
N ASP A 447 2.33 14.40 -7.74
CA ASP A 447 1.49 13.22 -7.87
C ASP A 447 0.33 13.24 -6.85
N SER A 448 -0.89 13.32 -7.37
CA SER A 448 -2.09 13.42 -6.54
C SER A 448 -2.54 12.11 -5.89
N SER A 449 -1.88 10.97 -6.15
CA SER A 449 -2.37 9.68 -5.67
C SER A 449 -2.18 9.45 -4.17
N ALA A 450 -2.96 8.51 -3.63
CA ALA A 450 -2.88 8.11 -2.23
C ALA A 450 -1.51 7.48 -1.91
N GLU A 451 -0.94 6.72 -2.83
CA GLU A 451 0.33 6.02 -2.66
C GLU A 451 1.52 6.99 -2.60
N ALA A 452 1.56 7.99 -3.49
CA ALA A 452 2.61 9.03 -3.48
C ALA A 452 2.58 9.81 -2.17
N ARG A 453 1.38 10.24 -1.76
CA ARG A 453 1.16 10.92 -0.48
C ARG A 453 1.59 10.05 0.71
N GLN A 454 1.27 8.76 0.68
CA GLN A 454 1.64 7.84 1.75
C GLN A 454 3.16 7.60 1.81
N ALA A 455 3.86 7.57 0.68
CA ALA A 455 5.31 7.49 0.62
C ALA A 455 5.98 8.72 1.25
N ILE A 456 5.47 9.93 0.99
CA ILE A 456 5.94 11.17 1.63
C ILE A 456 5.76 11.09 3.16
N VAL A 457 4.61 10.58 3.61
CA VAL A 457 4.34 10.39 5.05
C VAL A 457 5.34 9.42 5.68
N TRP A 458 5.61 8.28 5.05
CA TRP A 458 6.59 7.31 5.53
C TRP A 458 8.00 7.91 5.62
N ALA A 459 8.44 8.64 4.60
CA ALA A 459 9.73 9.31 4.62
C ALA A 459 9.81 10.35 5.75
N TYR A 460 8.76 11.15 5.95
CA TYR A 460 8.72 12.13 7.05
C TYR A 460 8.85 11.46 8.42
N GLN A 461 8.12 10.36 8.61
CA GLN A 461 8.17 9.56 9.84
C GLN A 461 9.59 9.03 10.09
N GLU A 462 10.23 8.42 9.09
CA GLU A 462 11.61 7.92 9.26
C GLU A 462 12.60 9.05 9.55
N ALA A 463 12.51 10.17 8.84
CA ALA A 463 13.40 11.31 9.07
C ALA A 463 13.28 11.83 10.51
N LYS A 464 12.07 11.89 11.07
CA LYS A 464 11.85 12.25 12.48
C LYS A 464 12.35 11.18 13.45
N LEU A 465 12.19 9.90 13.15
CA LEU A 465 12.67 8.79 13.99
C LEU A 465 14.20 8.72 14.04
N LYS A 466 14.88 9.06 12.95
CA LYS A 466 16.34 9.10 12.84
C LYS A 466 16.96 10.45 13.26
N ASP A 467 16.14 11.36 13.79
CA ASP A 467 16.54 12.73 14.17
C ASP A 467 17.26 13.50 13.02
N ARG A 468 16.90 13.24 11.75
CA ARG A 468 17.37 13.97 10.55
C ARG A 468 16.57 15.25 10.37
N HIS A 469 16.88 16.26 11.16
CA HIS A 469 16.09 17.49 11.27
C HIS A 469 15.85 18.21 9.94
N ASP A 470 16.89 18.38 9.10
CA ASP A 470 16.77 19.13 7.84
C ASP A 470 15.86 18.42 6.84
N ASP A 471 16.01 17.10 6.70
CA ASP A 471 15.16 16.29 5.81
C ASP A 471 13.72 16.24 6.31
N ALA A 472 13.53 16.11 7.62
CA ALA A 472 12.21 16.13 8.23
C ALA A 472 11.50 17.47 8.01
N GLU A 473 12.22 18.60 8.11
CA GLU A 473 11.64 19.91 7.82
C GLU A 473 11.35 20.12 6.32
N ARG A 474 12.19 19.61 5.42
CA ARG A 474 11.92 19.63 3.97
C ARG A 474 10.64 18.85 3.64
N LEU A 475 10.49 17.64 4.18
CA LEU A 475 9.31 16.80 3.99
C LEU A 475 8.07 17.43 4.65
N ARG A 476 8.22 18.06 5.83
CA ARG A 476 7.14 18.76 6.52
C ARG A 476 6.59 19.93 5.70
N ARG A 477 7.44 20.72 5.04
CA ARG A 477 7.00 21.79 4.13
C ARG A 477 6.17 21.22 2.98
N THR A 478 6.67 20.16 2.36
CA THR A 478 5.94 19.47 1.28
C THR A 478 4.57 18.95 1.75
N ILE A 479 4.49 18.39 2.96
CA ILE A 479 3.21 17.96 3.56
C ILE A 479 2.25 19.15 3.75
N LEU A 480 2.76 20.31 4.18
CA LEU A 480 1.94 21.52 4.36
C LEU A 480 1.45 22.10 3.03
N ASP A 481 2.22 21.94 1.96
CA ASP A 481 1.86 22.39 0.62
C ASP A 481 0.77 21.52 -0.04
N ILE A 482 0.55 20.30 0.47
CA ILE A 482 -0.48 19.36 0.00
C ILE A 482 -1.70 19.44 0.95
N PRO A 483 -2.84 20.07 0.55
CA PRO A 483 -3.95 20.35 1.48
C PRO A 483 -4.47 19.14 2.25
N ALA A 484 -4.66 18.01 1.56
CA ALA A 484 -5.17 16.77 2.16
C ALA A 484 -4.21 16.15 3.20
N LEU A 485 -2.89 16.41 3.08
CA LEU A 485 -1.91 15.97 4.07
C LEU A 485 -1.74 16.99 5.19
N ALA A 486 -1.82 18.29 4.88
CA ALA A 486 -1.77 19.36 5.86
C ALA A 486 -2.85 19.21 6.95
N GLU A 487 -4.08 18.84 6.55
CA GLU A 487 -5.17 18.55 7.48
C GLU A 487 -4.86 17.38 8.42
N ARG A 488 -4.10 16.40 7.94
CA ARG A 488 -3.71 15.18 8.65
C ARG A 488 -2.37 15.28 9.38
N LEU A 489 -1.65 16.40 9.28
CA LEU A 489 -0.29 16.53 9.82
C LEU A 489 -0.24 16.23 11.33
N ARG A 490 -1.24 16.68 12.11
CA ARG A 490 -1.32 16.37 13.55
C ARG A 490 -1.42 14.87 13.82
N ASP A 491 -2.19 14.15 13.01
CA ASP A 491 -2.36 12.70 13.15
C ASP A 491 -1.08 11.95 12.72
N ILE A 492 -0.40 12.46 11.69
CA ILE A 492 0.91 11.94 11.24
C ILE A 492 1.95 12.12 12.35
N GLU A 493 2.07 13.31 12.93
CA GLU A 493 3.00 13.62 14.02
C GLU A 493 2.67 12.79 15.28
N SER A 494 1.39 12.61 15.59
CA SER A 494 0.93 11.74 16.68
C SER A 494 1.32 10.28 16.45
N THR A 495 1.09 9.75 15.24
CA THR A 495 1.49 8.40 14.85
C THR A 495 3.01 8.22 14.93
N THR A 496 3.79 9.18 14.43
CA THR A 496 5.25 9.16 14.50
C THR A 496 5.75 9.07 15.95
N ALA A 497 5.15 9.85 16.84
CA ALA A 497 5.51 9.84 18.25
C ALA A 497 5.12 8.52 18.94
N ASN A 498 4.07 7.84 18.47
CA ASN A 498 3.66 6.53 18.95
C ASN A 498 4.57 5.41 18.45
N ASP A 499 5.06 5.51 17.21
CA ASP A 499 6.04 4.58 16.65
C ASP A 499 7.37 4.67 17.40
N ARG A 500 7.84 5.89 17.69
CA ARG A 500 9.03 6.13 18.53
C ARG A 500 8.84 5.50 19.91
N LEU A 501 7.69 5.77 20.54
CA LEU A 501 7.37 5.19 21.84
C LEU A 501 7.41 3.67 21.79
N GLU A 502 6.77 3.05 20.80
CA GLU A 502 6.75 1.58 20.68
C GLU A 502 8.15 1.00 20.46
N GLN A 503 9.01 1.63 19.64
CA GLN A 503 10.40 1.22 19.45
C GLN A 503 11.21 1.25 20.74
N ASP A 504 10.94 2.22 21.61
CA ASP A 504 11.66 2.38 22.86
C ASP A 504 11.19 1.40 23.95
N LEU A 505 10.05 0.71 23.82
CA LEU A 505 9.50 -0.21 24.82
C LEU A 505 10.17 -1.60 24.83
N SER A 506 10.17 -2.25 26.00
CA SER A 506 10.61 -3.65 26.11
C SER A 506 9.73 -4.60 25.27
N PRO A 507 10.24 -5.78 24.85
CA PRO A 507 9.49 -6.72 24.03
C PRO A 507 8.10 -7.06 24.59
N MET A 508 8.00 -7.35 25.89
CA MET A 508 6.71 -7.64 26.53
C MET A 508 5.77 -6.43 26.54
N ALA A 509 6.29 -5.24 26.84
CA ALA A 509 5.49 -4.01 26.79
C ALA A 509 4.99 -3.69 25.38
N ARG A 510 5.78 -3.99 24.33
CA ARG A 510 5.35 -3.87 22.93
C ARG A 510 4.18 -4.80 22.62
N VAL A 511 4.28 -6.07 23.01
CA VAL A 511 3.19 -7.06 22.81
C VAL A 511 1.91 -6.59 23.49
N ILE A 512 1.97 -6.16 24.75
CA ILE A 512 0.80 -5.69 25.49
C ILE A 512 0.26 -4.38 24.91
N LEU A 513 1.11 -3.46 24.48
CA LEU A 513 0.68 -2.22 23.82
C LEU A 513 -0.09 -2.53 22.53
N ARG A 514 0.41 -3.45 21.70
CA ARG A 514 -0.26 -3.87 20.45
C ARG A 514 -1.60 -4.54 20.75
N SER A 515 -1.65 -5.44 21.74
CA SER A 515 -2.90 -6.07 22.19
C SER A 515 -3.91 -5.03 22.64
N ALA A 516 -3.53 -4.12 23.55
CA ALA A 516 -4.44 -3.10 24.08
C ALA A 516 -4.92 -2.12 23.00
N LYS A 517 -4.05 -1.77 22.02
CA LYS A 517 -4.44 -0.98 20.84
C LYS A 517 -5.43 -1.74 19.95
N TRP A 518 -5.21 -3.03 19.71
CA TRP A 518 -6.13 -3.88 18.96
C TRP A 518 -7.49 -3.94 19.65
N ASP A 519 -7.52 -4.17 20.96
CA ASP A 519 -8.76 -4.28 21.75
C ASP A 519 -9.55 -2.96 21.67
N LEU A 520 -8.85 -1.82 21.78
CA LEU A 520 -9.44 -0.50 21.63
C LEU A 520 -10.01 -0.24 20.22
N ASN A 521 -9.33 -0.74 19.18
CA ASN A 521 -9.76 -0.57 17.80
C ASN A 521 -11.00 -1.43 17.49
N GLN A 522 -11.03 -2.70 17.91
CA GLN A 522 -12.24 -3.52 17.78
C GLN A 522 -13.40 -2.96 18.61
N ALA A 523 -13.08 -2.48 19.81
CA ALA A 523 -14.02 -1.77 20.64
C ALA A 523 -14.53 -0.45 20.00
N SER A 524 -13.89 0.06 18.95
CA SER A 524 -14.38 1.20 18.18
C SER A 524 -15.15 0.82 16.91
N ASN A 525 -14.96 -0.39 16.38
CA ASN A 525 -15.51 -0.79 15.06
C ASN A 525 -16.79 -1.63 15.12
N GLU A 526 -17.03 -2.37 16.20
CA GLU A 526 -18.22 -3.25 16.30
C GLU A 526 -19.39 -2.60 17.05
N ASP A 527 -20.64 -2.73 16.61
CA ASP A 527 -21.84 -2.32 17.39
C ASP A 527 -22.18 -3.32 18.53
N LEU A 528 -21.19 -4.04 19.06
CA LEU A 528 -21.38 -5.05 20.10
C LEU A 528 -21.50 -4.42 21.49
N PHE A 529 -22.63 -4.75 22.14
CA PHE A 529 -23.16 -4.19 23.40
C PHE A 529 -22.36 -4.51 24.68
N TRP A 530 -21.24 -5.24 24.59
CA TRP A 530 -20.44 -5.65 25.75
C TRP A 530 -18.95 -5.35 25.51
N LYS A 531 -18.52 -4.15 25.87
CA LYS A 531 -17.12 -3.71 25.79
C LYS A 531 -16.66 -3.29 27.17
N ASP A 532 -15.96 -4.18 27.86
CA ASP A 532 -15.35 -3.86 29.13
C ASP A 532 -14.15 -2.91 28.91
N SER A 533 -14.46 -1.61 28.74
CA SER A 533 -13.45 -0.56 28.59
C SER A 533 -12.53 -0.47 29.81
N GLY A 534 -12.94 -1.04 30.95
CA GLY A 534 -12.09 -1.21 32.13
C GLY A 534 -10.99 -2.25 31.89
N MET A 535 -11.28 -3.36 31.21
CA MET A 535 -10.26 -4.34 30.80
C MET A 535 -9.27 -3.76 29.80
N ILE A 536 -9.75 -2.97 28.83
CA ILE A 536 -8.87 -2.24 27.89
C ILE A 536 -7.95 -1.27 28.66
N SER A 537 -8.52 -0.52 29.60
CA SER A 537 -7.76 0.40 30.45
C SER A 537 -6.72 -0.32 31.32
N LEU A 538 -7.06 -1.50 31.86
CA LEU A 538 -6.14 -2.36 32.60
C LEU A 538 -4.98 -2.83 31.72
N GLY A 539 -5.26 -3.19 30.47
CA GLY A 539 -4.26 -3.52 29.46
C GLY A 539 -3.22 -2.41 29.29
N PHE A 540 -3.65 -1.14 29.21
CA PHE A 540 -2.73 0.00 29.13
C PHE A 540 -1.91 0.20 30.43
N PHE A 541 -2.52 0.12 31.61
CA PHE A 541 -1.78 0.26 32.87
C PHE A 541 -0.74 -0.84 33.10
N ARG A 542 -1.00 -2.05 32.60
CA ARG A 542 -0.05 -3.16 32.65
C ARG A 542 1.28 -2.81 31.98
N ILE A 543 1.26 -1.99 30.93
CA ILE A 543 2.46 -1.54 30.21
C ILE A 543 3.37 -0.71 31.13
N ILE A 544 2.78 0.22 31.89
CA ILE A 544 3.51 1.04 32.87
C ILE A 544 4.19 0.15 33.90
N GLU A 545 3.46 -0.83 34.43
CA GLU A 545 3.99 -1.74 35.44
C GLU A 545 5.20 -2.53 34.92
N LEU A 546 5.09 -3.09 33.71
CA LEU A 546 6.17 -3.84 33.08
C LEU A 546 7.41 -2.97 32.86
N GLU A 547 7.23 -1.78 32.30
CA GLU A 547 8.35 -0.89 31.99
C GLU A 547 9.05 -0.38 33.26
N PHE A 548 8.29 0.00 34.30
CA PHE A 548 8.89 0.41 35.57
C PHE A 548 9.69 -0.73 36.21
N ASN A 549 9.13 -1.94 36.19
CA ASN A 549 9.83 -3.11 36.72
C ASN A 549 11.09 -3.43 35.93
N ARG A 550 11.01 -3.41 34.59
CA ARG A 550 12.13 -3.75 33.71
C ARG A 550 13.27 -2.74 33.80
N ARG A 551 12.96 -1.45 33.76
CA ARG A 551 13.97 -0.37 33.69
C ARG A 551 14.55 0.01 35.05
N VAL A 552 13.70 0.05 36.08
CA VAL A 552 14.09 0.58 37.39
C VAL A 552 14.17 -0.53 38.42
N MET A 553 13.07 -1.24 38.65
CA MET A 553 12.92 -1.94 39.93
C MET A 553 13.61 -3.28 39.99
N LEU A 554 13.49 -4.14 38.98
CA LEU A 554 14.22 -5.41 38.94
C LEU A 554 15.75 -5.17 38.92
N PRO A 555 16.29 -4.26 38.08
CA PRO A 555 17.72 -3.97 38.10
C PRO A 555 18.22 -3.35 39.41
N ALA A 556 17.41 -2.52 40.08
CA ALA A 556 17.78 -1.95 41.37
C ALA A 556 17.73 -2.99 42.50
N LEU A 557 16.65 -3.79 42.59
CA LEU A 557 16.47 -4.79 43.64
C LEU A 557 17.42 -5.99 43.50
N HIS A 558 17.94 -6.27 42.30
CA HIS A 558 18.94 -7.32 42.10
C HIS A 558 20.17 -7.12 43.00
N ASN A 559 20.66 -5.88 43.08
CA ASN A 559 21.85 -5.49 43.82
C ASN A 559 21.60 -5.24 45.32
N VAL A 560 20.33 -5.15 45.74
CA VAL A 560 19.97 -4.96 47.14
C VAL A 560 19.96 -6.30 47.87
N ASN A 561 20.75 -6.42 48.93
CA ASN A 561 20.76 -7.61 49.79
C ASN A 561 19.53 -7.59 50.72
N THR A 562 18.59 -8.52 50.52
CA THR A 562 17.37 -8.60 51.31
C THR A 562 17.62 -8.99 52.77
N ASP A 563 18.67 -9.77 53.03
CA ASP A 563 19.00 -10.23 54.38
C ASP A 563 19.51 -9.05 55.24
N ASP A 564 20.29 -8.15 54.63
CA ASP A 564 20.74 -6.92 55.28
C ASP A 564 19.57 -5.97 55.59
N LEU A 565 18.57 -5.92 54.71
CA LEU A 565 17.35 -5.15 54.95
C LEU A 565 16.51 -5.74 56.10
N GLU A 566 16.40 -7.08 56.18
CA GLU A 566 15.72 -7.78 57.27
C GLU A 566 16.44 -7.55 58.62
N ALA A 567 17.77 -7.63 58.64
CA ALA A 567 18.58 -7.30 59.81
C ALA A 567 18.39 -5.84 60.25
N SER A 568 18.36 -4.91 59.30
CA SER A 568 18.10 -3.49 59.54
C SER A 568 16.70 -3.24 60.09
N LEU A 569 15.68 -3.99 59.63
CA LEU A 569 14.33 -3.93 60.18
C LEU A 569 14.26 -4.49 61.60
N ALA A 570 14.98 -5.58 61.90
CA ALA A 570 15.05 -6.12 63.26
C ALA A 570 15.70 -5.13 64.23
N ALA A 571 16.79 -4.47 63.81
CA ALA A 571 17.42 -3.40 64.58
C ALA A 571 16.45 -2.23 64.82
N LEU A 572 15.71 -1.80 63.79
CA LEU A 572 14.71 -0.74 63.89
C LEU A 572 13.58 -1.08 64.89
N LYS A 573 13.13 -2.34 64.91
CA LYS A 573 12.11 -2.83 65.86
C LYS A 573 12.58 -2.81 67.31
N SER A 574 13.86 -3.06 67.54
CA SER A 574 14.48 -3.01 68.87
C SER A 574 14.76 -1.59 69.36
N GLY A 575 14.66 -0.60 68.47
CA GLY A 575 14.92 0.81 68.74
C GLY A 575 13.76 1.56 69.42
N ASP A 576 13.88 2.88 69.39
CA ASP A 576 13.02 3.80 70.14
C ASP A 576 11.54 3.71 69.70
N ALA A 577 10.61 3.63 70.66
CA ALA A 577 9.18 3.33 70.43
C ALA A 577 8.35 4.52 69.89
N SER A 578 9.00 5.45 69.19
CA SER A 578 8.36 6.62 68.62
C SER A 578 7.28 6.23 67.59
N ARG A 579 6.27 7.08 67.42
CA ARG A 579 5.22 6.88 66.40
C ARG A 579 5.82 6.73 64.99
N ALA A 580 6.81 7.56 64.66
CA ALA A 580 7.50 7.50 63.36
C ALA A 580 8.26 6.19 63.14
N THR A 581 8.88 5.63 64.19
CA THR A 581 9.51 4.31 64.14
C THR A 581 8.47 3.21 63.91
N LYS A 582 7.34 3.24 64.64
CA LYS A 582 6.24 2.26 64.49
C LYS A 582 5.65 2.27 63.08
N ASP A 583 5.39 3.46 62.53
CA ASP A 583 4.85 3.61 61.17
C ASP A 583 5.85 3.11 60.11
N ALA A 584 7.15 3.36 60.32
CA ALA A 584 8.20 2.85 59.44
C ALA A 584 8.33 1.32 59.50
N VAL A 585 8.29 0.73 60.70
CA VAL A 585 8.29 -0.72 60.90
C VAL A 585 7.10 -1.36 60.18
N ALA A 586 5.88 -0.86 60.41
CA ALA A 586 4.67 -1.39 59.79
C ALA A 586 4.71 -1.33 58.25
N PHE A 587 5.29 -0.26 57.69
CA PHE A 587 5.50 -0.16 56.25
C PHE A 587 6.43 -1.26 55.72
N TRP A 588 7.61 -1.41 56.33
CA TRP A 588 8.65 -2.33 55.85
C TRP A 588 8.30 -3.79 56.10
N GLU A 589 7.58 -4.11 57.17
CA GLU A 589 7.01 -5.45 57.40
C GLU A 589 6.07 -5.89 56.27
N ARG A 590 5.32 -4.94 55.68
CA ARG A 590 4.45 -5.22 54.52
C ARG A 590 5.21 -5.24 53.20
N MET A 591 6.24 -4.40 53.05
CA MET A 591 6.94 -4.20 51.78
C MET A 591 8.07 -5.22 51.54
N LEU A 592 8.85 -5.59 52.57
CA LEU A 592 9.98 -6.52 52.39
C LEU A 592 9.58 -7.90 51.87
N PRO A 593 8.47 -8.53 52.32
CA PRO A 593 8.02 -9.79 51.74
C PRO A 593 7.72 -9.68 50.23
N GLN A 594 7.20 -8.53 49.79
CA GLN A 594 6.93 -8.25 48.37
C GLN A 594 8.25 -8.10 47.61
N ILE A 595 9.20 -7.30 48.11
CA ILE A 595 10.54 -7.16 47.50
C ILE A 595 11.23 -8.51 47.36
N ARG A 596 11.19 -9.35 48.40
CA ARG A 596 11.78 -10.69 48.40
C ARG A 596 11.13 -11.59 47.35
N ARG A 597 9.78 -11.63 47.33
CA ARG A 597 9.04 -12.39 46.32
C ARG A 597 9.35 -11.91 44.91
N SER A 598 9.35 -10.61 44.68
CA SER A 598 9.67 -10.00 43.38
C SER A 598 11.08 -10.36 42.91
N LYS A 599 12.06 -10.42 43.82
CA LYS A 599 13.43 -10.83 43.52
C LYS A 599 13.53 -12.32 43.19
N MET A 600 12.85 -13.19 43.94
CA MET A 600 12.85 -14.64 43.74
C MET A 600 12.12 -15.05 42.46
N GLU A 601 10.93 -14.48 42.23
CA GLU A 601 10.08 -14.82 41.08
C GLU A 601 10.42 -14.03 39.81
N LYS A 602 11.28 -13.01 39.91
CA LYS A 602 11.62 -12.08 38.82
C LYS A 602 10.41 -11.37 38.17
N LYS A 603 9.26 -11.33 38.85
CA LYS A 603 8.02 -10.71 38.34
C LYS A 603 7.89 -9.22 38.61
N GLY A 604 8.76 -8.66 39.45
CA GLY A 604 8.68 -7.25 39.84
C GLY A 604 7.56 -6.99 40.85
N LEU A 605 7.25 -5.71 41.08
CA LEU A 605 6.25 -5.23 42.02
C LEU A 605 5.01 -4.73 41.27
N GLU A 606 3.83 -4.88 41.88
CA GLU A 606 2.59 -4.31 41.35
C GLU A 606 2.60 -2.77 41.44
N LEU A 607 1.82 -2.08 40.59
CA LEU A 607 1.76 -0.60 40.55
C LEU A 607 1.62 0.06 41.93
N GLY A 608 0.75 -0.47 42.80
CA GLY A 608 0.54 0.09 44.13
C GLY A 608 1.77 -0.05 45.04
N ALA A 609 2.47 -1.18 44.96
CA ALA A 609 3.70 -1.42 45.71
C ALA A 609 4.86 -0.57 45.15
N LEU A 610 4.95 -0.42 43.83
CA LEU A 610 5.90 0.44 43.14
C LEU A 610 5.79 1.89 43.61
N GLU A 611 4.59 2.47 43.55
CA GLU A 611 4.32 3.84 43.98
C GLU A 611 4.77 4.09 45.42
N LEU A 612 4.36 3.19 46.33
CA LEU A 612 4.68 3.28 47.74
C LEU A 612 6.18 3.14 48.01
N LEU A 613 6.85 2.21 47.34
CA LEU A 613 8.29 1.99 47.51
C LEU A 613 9.10 3.18 46.97
N LEU A 614 8.75 3.70 45.78
CA LEU A 614 9.39 4.87 45.18
C LEU A 614 9.21 6.10 46.08
N ALA A 615 7.99 6.37 46.54
CA ALA A 615 7.71 7.49 47.43
C ALA A 615 8.46 7.38 48.77
N LYS A 616 8.53 6.16 49.33
CA LYS A 616 9.23 5.92 50.61
C LYS A 616 10.75 6.05 50.47
N SER A 617 11.31 5.59 49.37
CA SER A 617 12.76 5.57 49.14
C SER A 617 13.32 6.86 48.56
N ALA A 618 12.49 7.76 48.00
CA ALA A 618 12.90 9.03 47.39
C ALA A 618 13.76 9.95 48.28
N LYS A 619 13.63 9.84 49.61
CA LYS A 619 14.45 10.59 50.57
C LYS A 619 15.11 9.61 51.54
N ALA A 620 16.44 9.52 51.50
CA ALA A 620 17.24 8.75 52.45
C ALA A 620 17.37 9.46 53.81
N THR A 621 16.23 9.68 54.47
CA THR A 621 16.14 10.35 55.79
C THR A 621 15.13 9.64 56.69
N GLY A 622 15.21 9.89 58.00
CA GLY A 622 14.28 9.36 59.01
C GLY A 622 14.80 8.11 59.73
N PRO A 623 13.98 7.51 60.61
CA PRO A 623 14.41 6.42 61.48
C PRO A 623 14.77 5.13 60.72
N ASP A 624 14.23 4.94 59.52
CA ASP A 624 14.44 3.79 58.64
C ASP A 624 15.46 4.04 57.52
N ILE A 625 16.38 5.00 57.72
CA ILE A 625 17.43 5.35 56.76
C ILE A 625 18.31 4.16 56.36
N ALA A 626 18.60 3.24 57.27
CA ALA A 626 19.41 2.05 57.01
C ALA A 626 18.77 1.11 55.98
N ILE A 627 17.43 1.06 55.93
CA ILE A 627 16.67 0.25 54.96
C ILE A 627 16.50 1.02 53.64
N LYS A 628 16.23 2.34 53.72
CA LYS A 628 16.02 3.18 52.53
C LYS A 628 17.28 3.38 51.69
N SER A 629 18.43 3.60 52.33
CA SER A 629 19.65 4.06 51.66
C SER A 629 20.15 3.10 50.58
N PRO A 630 20.20 1.77 50.81
CA PRO A 630 20.57 0.82 49.77
C PRO A 630 19.63 0.88 48.55
N ILE A 631 18.32 0.93 48.79
CA ILE A 631 17.31 1.00 47.73
C ILE A 631 17.39 2.32 46.97
N HIS A 632 17.52 3.44 47.68
CA HIS A 632 17.66 4.78 47.11
C HIS A 632 18.89 4.89 46.21
N ALA A 633 20.04 4.37 46.65
CA ALA A 633 21.27 4.38 45.88
C ALA A 633 21.15 3.55 44.58
N GLU A 634 20.55 2.35 44.66
CA GLU A 634 20.35 1.51 43.48
C GLU A 634 19.34 2.07 42.49
N ILE A 635 18.27 2.72 42.96
CA ILE A 635 17.32 3.42 42.07
C ILE A 635 18.02 4.55 41.33
N LEU A 636 18.79 5.41 42.03
CA LEU A 636 19.51 6.51 41.39
C LEU A 636 20.48 6.05 40.29
N ARG A 637 21.10 4.87 40.44
CA ARG A 637 21.97 4.28 39.41
C ARG A 637 21.26 3.91 38.10
N ARG A 638 19.92 3.84 38.10
CA ARG A 638 19.10 3.50 36.94
C ARG A 638 18.48 4.73 36.27
N LEU A 639 18.72 5.92 36.81
CA LEU A 639 18.05 7.15 36.39
C LEU A 639 19.03 8.10 35.67
N THR A 640 18.51 8.82 34.69
CA THR A 640 19.19 9.98 34.09
C THR A 640 19.25 11.13 35.12
N PRO A 641 20.01 12.21 34.89
CA PRO A 641 19.98 13.38 35.77
C PRO A 641 18.57 13.93 36.00
N ALA A 642 17.77 14.05 34.94
CA ALA A 642 16.36 14.45 35.03
C ALA A 642 15.52 13.44 35.83
N GLY A 643 15.78 12.14 35.66
CA GLY A 643 15.13 11.09 36.43
C GLY A 643 15.48 11.11 37.91
N ALA A 644 16.74 11.41 38.26
CA ALA A 644 17.19 11.54 39.65
C ALA A 644 16.46 12.69 40.36
N ASP A 645 16.35 13.85 39.70
CA ASP A 645 15.58 14.99 40.20
C ASP A 645 14.10 14.64 40.35
N ALA A 646 13.53 13.92 39.36
CA ALA A 646 12.15 13.45 39.42
C ALA A 646 11.92 12.45 40.57
N PHE A 647 12.87 11.57 40.85
CA PHE A 647 12.78 10.63 41.98
C PHE A 647 12.82 11.36 43.32
N GLN A 648 13.80 12.24 43.53
CA GLN A 648 13.99 12.96 44.79
C GLN A 648 12.84 13.94 45.11
N SER A 649 12.26 14.57 44.09
CA SER A 649 11.06 15.42 44.21
C SER A 649 9.75 14.64 44.36
N GLY A 650 9.80 13.30 44.22
CA GLY A 650 8.64 12.41 44.21
C GLY A 650 7.78 12.52 42.95
N ALA A 651 8.23 13.23 41.91
CA ALA A 651 7.55 13.29 40.61
C ALA A 651 7.54 11.93 39.90
N LEU A 652 8.59 11.12 40.08
CA LEU A 652 8.67 9.76 39.52
C LEU A 652 7.59 8.84 40.11
N ALA A 653 7.41 8.87 41.44
CA ALA A 653 6.36 8.09 42.11
C ALA A 653 4.94 8.55 41.68
N ARG A 654 4.76 9.86 41.46
CA ARG A 654 3.49 10.44 40.96
C ARG A 654 3.10 10.00 39.55
N LEU A 655 4.02 9.43 38.77
CA LEU A 655 3.65 8.78 37.50
C LEU A 655 2.75 7.55 37.72
N LEU A 656 2.78 6.97 38.92
CA LEU A 656 2.02 5.79 39.32
C LEU A 656 0.82 6.13 40.22
N ASP A 657 0.44 7.40 40.30
CA ASP A 657 -0.52 7.93 41.29
C ASP A 657 -1.83 7.14 41.36
N ALA A 658 -2.25 6.83 42.59
CA ALA A 658 -3.49 6.11 42.87
C ALA A 658 -4.74 6.81 42.32
N THR A 659 -4.78 8.15 42.29
CA THR A 659 -5.93 8.90 41.75
C THR A 659 -6.12 8.64 40.26
N ALA A 660 -5.03 8.58 39.50
CA ALA A 660 -5.06 8.22 38.09
C ALA A 660 -5.56 6.77 37.91
N ARG A 661 -5.05 5.81 38.69
CA ARG A 661 -5.48 4.40 38.58
C ARG A 661 -6.97 4.23 38.88
N GLU A 662 -7.47 4.85 39.94
CA GLU A 662 -8.89 4.76 40.31
C GLU A 662 -9.83 5.45 39.32
N ARG A 663 -9.36 6.50 38.62
CA ARG A 663 -10.15 7.15 37.55
C ARG A 663 -10.48 6.20 36.39
N PHE A 664 -9.59 5.28 36.06
CA PHE A 664 -9.71 4.40 34.89
C PHE A 664 -10.09 2.95 35.25
N ARG A 665 -10.27 2.65 36.54
CA ARG A 665 -10.69 1.34 37.02
C ARG A 665 -12.21 1.21 36.95
N ASN A 666 -12.71 0.01 36.63
CA ASN A 666 -14.12 -0.29 36.86
C ASN A 666 -14.43 -0.16 38.35
N PRO A 667 -15.43 0.64 38.75
CA PRO A 667 -15.85 0.68 40.14
C PRO A 667 -16.44 -0.69 40.56
N PRO A 668 -16.57 -0.96 41.87
CA PRO A 668 -17.07 -2.23 42.36
C PRO A 668 -18.39 -2.62 41.70
N ALA A 669 -18.56 -3.94 41.48
CA ALA A 669 -19.67 -4.53 40.74
C ALA A 669 -21.00 -3.86 41.09
N HIS A 670 -21.76 -3.49 40.05
CA HIS A 670 -23.10 -2.89 40.06
C HIS A 670 -23.22 -1.35 40.16
N SER A 671 -22.14 -0.56 40.05
CA SER A 671 -22.26 0.90 40.19
C SER A 671 -22.07 1.73 38.91
N ARG A 672 -21.07 1.49 38.05
CA ARG A 672 -20.88 2.21 36.75
C ARG A 672 -20.05 1.40 35.74
N TYR A 673 -20.31 1.59 34.45
CA TYR A 673 -19.45 1.13 33.35
C TYR A 673 -18.45 2.22 32.96
N VAL A 674 -17.21 1.85 32.68
CA VAL A 674 -16.24 2.76 32.04
C VAL A 674 -16.62 2.88 30.57
N PRO A 675 -16.85 4.08 30.03
CA PRO A 675 -17.20 4.25 28.63
C PRO A 675 -15.92 4.28 27.75
N LEU A 676 -16.06 3.93 26.47
CA LEU A 676 -14.94 3.87 25.51
C LEU A 676 -14.09 5.16 25.44
N PRO A 677 -14.65 6.39 25.53
CA PRO A 677 -13.86 7.61 25.62
C PRO A 677 -12.86 7.61 26.79
N VAL A 678 -13.21 6.99 27.92
CA VAL A 678 -12.32 6.90 29.09
C VAL A 678 -11.16 5.93 28.83
N ALA A 679 -11.36 4.86 28.06
CA ALA A 679 -10.26 4.01 27.61
C ALA A 679 -9.32 4.74 26.64
N ARG A 680 -9.86 5.63 25.77
CA ARG A 680 -9.03 6.50 24.91
C ARG A 680 -8.22 7.52 25.73
N GLU A 681 -8.82 8.11 26.77
CA GLU A 681 -8.10 8.97 27.72
C GLU A 681 -7.02 8.20 28.49
N CYS A 682 -7.31 6.95 28.89
CA CYS A 682 -6.35 6.07 29.55
C CYS A 682 -5.14 5.82 28.65
N LYS A 683 -5.34 5.48 27.37
CA LYS A 683 -4.26 5.34 26.38
C LYS A 683 -3.36 6.58 26.35
N GLN A 684 -3.92 7.77 26.19
CA GLN A 684 -3.16 9.03 26.13
C GLN A 684 -2.39 9.30 27.44
N HIS A 685 -3.01 9.00 28.58
CA HIS A 685 -2.35 9.13 29.89
C HIS A 685 -1.15 8.19 30.00
N VAL A 686 -1.34 6.91 29.64
CA VAL A 686 -0.29 5.89 29.69
C VAL A 686 0.86 6.24 28.74
N GLU A 687 0.58 6.64 27.50
CA GLU A 687 1.61 7.06 26.53
C GLU A 687 2.44 8.23 27.09
N LYS A 688 1.82 9.20 27.76
CA LYS A 688 2.52 10.31 28.41
C LYS A 688 3.40 9.85 29.58
N VAL A 689 2.93 8.91 30.39
CA VAL A 689 3.69 8.34 31.50
C VAL A 689 4.91 7.57 30.98
N LEU A 690 4.72 6.75 29.94
CA LEU A 690 5.80 5.95 29.35
C LEU A 690 6.89 6.83 28.74
N ARG A 691 6.53 7.89 28.01
CA ARG A 691 7.52 8.85 27.47
C ARG A 691 8.39 9.46 28.58
N ARG A 692 7.78 9.87 29.70
CA ARG A 692 8.52 10.39 30.86
C ARG A 692 9.39 9.32 31.51
N LEU A 693 8.89 8.11 31.64
CA LEU A 693 9.67 7.01 32.20
C LEU A 693 10.92 6.72 31.35
N ILE A 694 10.78 6.69 30.02
CA ILE A 694 11.89 6.52 29.08
C ILE A 694 12.90 7.65 29.25
N GLU A 695 12.45 8.91 29.30
CA GLU A 695 13.31 10.08 29.54
C GLU A 695 14.07 10.03 30.88
N PHE A 696 13.41 9.52 31.93
CA PHE A 696 13.97 9.45 33.29
C PHE A 696 14.91 8.29 33.52
N THR A 697 14.93 7.27 32.66
CA THR A 697 15.67 6.03 32.90
C THR A 697 16.83 5.85 31.95
N ILE A 698 17.90 5.25 32.45
CA ILE A 698 19.01 4.80 31.61
C ILE A 698 18.56 3.50 30.95
N ASP A 699 18.67 3.43 29.62
CA ASP A 699 18.31 2.23 28.87
C ASP A 699 19.27 1.06 29.25
N PRO A 700 18.74 -0.04 29.84
CA PRO A 700 19.55 -1.16 30.28
C PRO A 700 20.25 -1.90 29.14
N GLU A 701 19.81 -1.74 27.89
CA GLU A 701 20.43 -2.36 26.70
C GLU A 701 21.42 -1.43 25.99
N ARG A 702 21.48 -0.14 26.36
CA ARG A 702 22.46 0.86 25.89
C ARG A 702 23.51 1.23 26.94
N ILE A 703 23.71 0.43 27.98
CA ILE A 703 24.88 0.61 28.86
C ILE A 703 26.11 0.40 27.97
N PRO A 704 26.97 1.40 27.73
CA PRO A 704 28.22 1.17 27.03
C PRO A 704 28.99 0.17 27.88
N THR A 705 29.29 -1.00 27.31
CA THR A 705 30.39 -1.81 27.81
C THR A 705 31.62 -0.92 27.76
N VAL A 706 31.96 -0.32 28.89
CA VAL A 706 33.27 0.29 29.10
C VAL A 706 34.25 -0.87 28.97
N HIS A 707 34.94 -0.91 27.83
CA HIS A 707 36.10 -1.76 27.62
C HIS A 707 37.24 -1.32 28.53
#